data_AF-A0A5C6E1U6-F1
#
_entry.id   AF-A0A5C6E1U6-F1
#
_cell.length_a   1.000
_cell.length_b   1.000
_cell.length_c   1.000
_cell.angle_alpha   90.00
_cell.angle_beta   90.00
_cell.angle_gamma   90.00
#
_symmetry.space_group_name_H-M   'P 1'
#
loop_
_entity.id
_entity.type
_entity.pdbx_description
1 polymer ?
#
loop_
_entity_poly.entity_id
_entity_poly.type
_entity_poly.pdbx_seq_one_letter_code
_entity_poly.pdbx_strand_id
1 'polypeptide(L)'
;MLAAGYTAVLLAEANHNYAQSQLDLSQSQTDLGEADLFLSMSLDELDSLQREFLTKTARRIQPSDDYSLVRNDLKQLLLRWLHNRRNQNHFPIQQATANFRLGQLHGLEGNNREAVRCLTQAVSIASQNDDKRLAAFAKNTLASVLTLIDADKQALDLLLENASFYRESPEQIALALTMRNLGVLQQRMGEGGISELRESVKILKKETSSGPLSITHELMIDTLTLLAEGLYLQRNFDEAKAVCEESRRQLDRMLTDAENYNVSDDTASSTIRYRNAMEYVDHNLLAIEAQNADVWRWIPLIDMATEMIQPEPDLKIKAVAEFDSQSAVVLAWGSYQWAHETVLEIARATHQRWRIDLLTDNDESLEEAIEAFRIAKIPTERIRFGVCEFEVPWFRDFGPIVAKSAAGNSVWFDSHQVRFDNFQRSVNDSLPRLLSTRWNARMIKTPLHIEGGAMLSNGQGFTICSTSLIEDNLGYGFDLAAIQSGLKYVTGATAIMPVEPLMGELTGHIDLFMTFTDPTTLVLSDLRDDSDPNGQMLNALATQISSLEANGHPLKLARVPMPAIKDGLARSYTNVIFANGVLLVPSYQGVAPAIEQEVKSVYEALLPDWEIKFIDCTQLATKGGSLHCLASNLGPTPYLPLGQFRQVNRSAIDP
;
A
#
# COMPACT_ATOMS: atom_id res chain seq x y z
N MET A 1 -79.34 -5.37 40.56
CA MET A 1 -78.58 -6.60 40.23
C MET A 1 -77.87 -6.51 38.89
N LEU A 2 -78.53 -6.12 37.79
CA LEU A 2 -77.88 -5.98 36.45
C LEU A 2 -76.72 -4.97 36.41
N ALA A 3 -76.84 -3.81 37.07
CA ALA A 3 -75.77 -2.81 37.13
C ALA A 3 -74.52 -3.30 37.91
N ALA A 4 -74.71 -4.04 39.00
CA ALA A 4 -73.61 -4.59 39.81
C ALA A 4 -72.83 -5.68 39.05
N GLY A 5 -73.53 -6.51 38.25
CA GLY A 5 -72.88 -7.50 37.39
C GLY A 5 -72.06 -6.87 36.27
N TYR A 6 -72.58 -5.81 35.64
CA TYR A 6 -71.85 -5.10 34.57
C TYR A 6 -70.60 -4.39 35.10
N THR A 7 -70.68 -3.80 36.31
CA THR A 7 -69.54 -3.14 36.95
C THR A 7 -68.47 -4.16 37.37
N ALA A 8 -68.88 -5.35 37.81
CA ALA A 8 -67.95 -6.42 38.16
C ALA A 8 -67.20 -6.98 36.94
N VAL A 9 -67.87 -7.10 35.78
CA VAL A 9 -67.24 -7.53 34.52
C VAL A 9 -66.24 -6.49 34.02
N LEU A 10 -66.61 -5.20 34.01
CA LEU A 10 -65.71 -4.13 33.60
C LEU A 10 -64.49 -4.00 34.54
N LEU A 11 -64.67 -4.20 35.84
CA LEU A 11 -63.57 -4.19 36.80
C LEU A 11 -62.65 -5.42 36.61
N ALA A 12 -63.21 -6.58 36.27
CA ALA A 12 -62.43 -7.77 35.94
C ALA A 12 -61.62 -7.58 34.64
N GLU A 13 -62.20 -6.99 33.60
CA GLU A 13 -61.49 -6.65 32.36
C GLU A 13 -60.40 -5.60 32.59
N ALA A 14 -60.69 -4.54 33.37
CA ALA A 14 -59.70 -3.52 33.70
C ALA A 14 -58.52 -4.09 34.49
N ASN A 15 -58.78 -4.97 35.46
CA ASN A 15 -57.73 -5.64 36.23
C ASN A 15 -56.92 -6.62 35.36
N HIS A 16 -57.57 -7.32 34.42
CA HIS A 16 -56.90 -8.19 33.48
C HIS A 16 -55.97 -7.40 32.54
N ASN A 17 -56.46 -6.28 31.98
CA ASN A 17 -55.67 -5.41 31.11
C ASN A 17 -54.52 -4.73 31.87
N TYR A 18 -54.72 -4.35 33.13
CA TYR A 18 -53.66 -3.80 33.97
C TYR A 18 -52.59 -4.86 34.28
N ALA A 19 -52.99 -6.09 34.62
CA ALA A 19 -52.07 -7.19 34.85
C ALA A 19 -51.26 -7.53 33.59
N GLN A 20 -51.91 -7.56 32.42
CA GLN A 20 -51.24 -7.79 31.13
C GLN A 20 -50.26 -6.64 30.81
N SER A 21 -50.65 -5.39 31.02
CA SER A 21 -49.77 -4.23 30.80
C SER A 21 -48.55 -4.23 31.73
N GLN A 22 -48.70 -4.69 32.98
CA GLN A 22 -47.58 -4.86 33.90
C GLN A 22 -46.65 -6.00 33.49
N LEU A 23 -47.20 -7.08 32.93
CA LEU A 23 -46.43 -8.20 32.37
C LEU A 23 -45.66 -7.77 31.13
N ASP A 24 -46.31 -7.04 30.21
CA ASP A 24 -45.69 -6.52 28.99
C ASP A 24 -44.61 -5.46 29.32
N LEU A 25 -44.83 -4.64 30.36
CA LEU A 25 -43.83 -3.69 30.87
C LEU A 25 -42.64 -4.42 31.50
N SER A 26 -42.89 -5.45 32.32
CA SER A 26 -41.84 -6.27 32.95
C SER A 26 -41.05 -7.06 31.89
N GLN A 27 -41.72 -7.59 30.86
CA GLN A 27 -41.06 -8.27 29.75
C GLN A 27 -40.25 -7.28 28.92
N SER A 28 -40.80 -6.11 28.58
CA SER A 28 -40.05 -5.05 27.90
C SER A 28 -38.86 -4.58 28.72
N GLN A 29 -38.98 -4.45 30.04
CA GLN A 29 -37.87 -4.10 30.95
C GLN A 29 -36.82 -5.21 31.06
N THR A 30 -37.22 -6.47 30.95
CA THR A 30 -36.32 -7.64 30.95
C THR A 30 -35.61 -7.76 29.60
N ASP A 31 -36.32 -7.60 28.49
CA ASP A 31 -35.76 -7.54 27.13
C ASP A 31 -34.82 -6.33 26.96
N LEU A 32 -35.15 -5.18 27.59
CA LEU A 32 -34.26 -4.01 27.71
C LEU A 32 -33.04 -4.32 28.59
N GLY A 33 -33.22 -5.07 29.68
CA GLY A 33 -32.15 -5.46 30.60
C GLY A 33 -31.15 -6.46 30.02
N GLU A 34 -31.61 -7.45 29.25
CA GLU A 34 -30.75 -8.45 28.58
C GLU A 34 -30.06 -7.86 27.34
N ALA A 35 -30.74 -6.98 26.57
CA ALA A 35 -30.11 -6.24 25.49
C ALA A 35 -29.06 -5.23 26.00
N ASP A 36 -29.31 -4.57 27.14
CA ASP A 36 -28.35 -3.65 27.77
C ASP A 36 -27.17 -4.37 28.46
N LEU A 37 -27.37 -5.56 29.04
CA LEU A 37 -26.28 -6.36 29.62
C LEU A 37 -25.30 -6.84 28.54
N PHE A 38 -25.79 -7.27 27.38
CA PHE A 38 -24.95 -7.68 26.24
C PHE A 38 -24.25 -6.48 25.55
N LEU A 39 -24.86 -5.29 25.57
CA LEU A 39 -24.30 -4.05 24.99
C LEU A 39 -23.32 -3.30 25.91
N SER A 40 -23.37 -3.51 27.22
CA SER A 40 -22.48 -2.87 28.20
C SER A 40 -21.29 -3.74 28.62
N MET A 41 -21.45 -5.07 28.62
CA MET A 41 -20.34 -6.01 28.85
C MET A 41 -19.30 -6.00 27.70
N SER A 42 -19.63 -5.46 26.53
CA SER A 42 -18.87 -5.67 25.28
C SER A 42 -17.97 -4.52 24.82
N LEU A 43 -17.97 -3.32 25.41
CA LEU A 43 -17.06 -2.25 24.92
C LEU A 43 -15.61 -2.44 25.37
N ASP A 44 -15.36 -2.90 26.59
CA ASP A 44 -14.00 -3.18 27.07
C ASP A 44 -13.41 -4.45 26.42
N GLU A 45 -14.25 -5.46 26.15
CA GLU A 45 -13.87 -6.64 25.36
C GLU A 45 -13.58 -6.27 23.90
N LEU A 46 -14.44 -5.45 23.27
CA LEU A 46 -14.17 -4.87 21.95
C LEU A 46 -12.91 -4.00 21.97
N ASP A 47 -12.66 -3.26 23.05
CA ASP A 47 -11.45 -2.44 23.20
C ASP A 47 -10.21 -3.31 23.35
N SER A 48 -10.29 -4.43 24.07
CA SER A 48 -9.23 -5.42 24.16
C SER A 48 -8.96 -6.05 22.79
N LEU A 49 -10.00 -6.53 22.10
CA LEU A 49 -9.90 -7.13 20.77
C LEU A 49 -9.36 -6.14 19.73
N GLN A 50 -9.81 -4.88 19.76
CA GLN A 50 -9.33 -3.86 18.83
C GLN A 50 -7.89 -3.44 19.14
N ARG A 51 -7.50 -3.32 20.41
CA ARG A 51 -6.09 -3.05 20.78
C ARG A 51 -5.19 -4.20 20.37
N GLU A 52 -5.62 -5.44 20.57
CA GLU A 52 -4.91 -6.63 20.12
C GLU A 52 -4.79 -6.65 18.60
N PHE A 53 -5.89 -6.36 17.88
CA PHE A 53 -5.91 -6.22 16.42
C PHE A 53 -4.94 -5.14 15.93
N LEU A 54 -5.00 -3.92 16.48
CA LEU A 54 -4.10 -2.82 16.12
C LEU A 54 -2.64 -3.15 16.45
N THR A 55 -2.38 -3.85 17.56
CA THR A 55 -1.02 -4.24 17.97
C THR A 55 -0.45 -5.33 17.06
N LYS A 56 -1.26 -6.33 16.70
CA LYS A 56 -0.87 -7.40 15.78
C LYS A 56 -0.64 -6.86 14.37
N THR A 57 -1.53 -6.00 13.88
CA THR A 57 -1.40 -5.36 12.56
C THR A 57 -0.27 -4.34 12.48
N ALA A 58 0.08 -3.67 13.59
CA ALA A 58 1.20 -2.74 13.62
C ALA A 58 2.55 -3.42 13.35
N ARG A 59 2.68 -4.74 13.55
CA ARG A 59 3.95 -5.44 13.34
C ARG A 59 4.09 -5.87 11.87
N ARG A 60 5.00 -5.22 11.16
CA ARG A 60 5.21 -5.29 9.69
C ARG A 60 5.51 -6.68 9.09
N ILE A 61 5.63 -7.76 9.88
CA ILE A 61 6.08 -9.11 9.46
C ILE A 61 5.12 -10.24 9.92
N GLN A 62 3.84 -9.98 10.11
CA GLN A 62 2.86 -11.07 10.27
C GLN A 62 1.69 -10.88 9.29
N PRO A 63 1.65 -11.66 8.21
CA PRO A 63 0.41 -12.05 7.58
C PRO A 63 0.10 -13.50 7.96
N SER A 64 -1.07 -13.75 8.54
CA SER A 64 -1.68 -15.08 8.44
C SER A 64 -3.20 -15.01 8.43
N ASP A 65 -3.79 -14.00 9.07
CA ASP A 65 -5.25 -13.84 9.06
C ASP A 65 -5.58 -12.49 8.44
N ASP A 66 -6.24 -12.49 7.27
CA ASP A 66 -6.91 -11.29 6.79
C ASP A 66 -7.98 -10.90 7.81
N TYR A 67 -7.66 -9.90 8.63
CA TYR A 67 -8.57 -9.33 9.60
C TYR A 67 -9.66 -8.46 8.97
N SER A 68 -9.82 -8.44 7.64
CA SER A 68 -10.87 -7.69 6.96
C SER A 68 -12.26 -8.03 7.50
N LEU A 69 -12.54 -9.32 7.77
CA LEU A 69 -13.78 -9.76 8.42
C LEU A 69 -13.92 -9.14 9.82
N VAL A 70 -12.90 -9.30 10.67
CA VAL A 70 -12.89 -8.77 12.04
C VAL A 70 -13.04 -7.24 12.04
N ARG A 71 -12.34 -6.55 11.14
CA ARG A 71 -12.40 -5.10 10.95
C ARG A 71 -13.79 -4.67 10.52
N ASN A 72 -14.41 -5.36 9.56
CA ASN A 72 -15.74 -5.05 9.07
C ASN A 72 -16.79 -5.29 10.16
N ASP A 73 -16.69 -6.39 10.90
CA ASP A 73 -17.58 -6.70 12.02
C ASP A 73 -17.44 -5.63 13.12
N LEU A 74 -16.22 -5.27 13.51
CA LEU A 74 -15.96 -4.17 14.45
C LEU A 74 -16.59 -2.86 13.98
N LYS A 75 -16.38 -2.50 12.72
CA LYS A 75 -16.95 -1.28 12.12
C LYS A 75 -18.48 -1.29 12.14
N GLN A 76 -19.11 -2.39 11.74
CA GLN A 76 -20.57 -2.53 11.72
C GLN A 76 -21.15 -2.50 13.13
N LEU A 77 -20.49 -3.13 14.11
CA LEU A 77 -20.87 -3.09 15.51
C LEU A 77 -20.82 -1.66 16.05
N LEU A 78 -19.72 -0.93 15.81
CA LEU A 78 -19.54 0.45 16.23
C LEU A 78 -20.59 1.37 15.59
N LEU A 79 -20.88 1.20 14.29
CA LEU A 79 -21.93 1.95 13.60
C LEU A 79 -23.30 1.67 14.20
N ARG A 80 -23.69 0.39 14.39
CA ARG A 80 -24.98 0.04 15.00
C ARG A 80 -25.11 0.63 16.41
N TRP A 81 -24.03 0.57 17.20
CA TRP A 81 -23.98 1.17 18.53
C TRP A 81 -24.21 2.68 18.48
N LEU A 82 -23.52 3.39 17.55
CA LEU A 82 -23.63 4.84 17.38
C LEU A 82 -24.99 5.30 16.86
N HIS A 83 -25.69 4.50 16.06
CA HIS A 83 -27.02 4.86 15.51
C HIS A 83 -28.17 4.64 16.51
N ASN A 84 -27.92 3.96 17.64
CA ASN A 84 -28.93 3.78 18.67
C ASN A 84 -29.15 5.08 19.47
N ARG A 85 -30.32 5.70 19.32
CA ARG A 85 -30.68 6.98 20.00
C ARG A 85 -30.57 6.90 21.52
N ARG A 86 -30.81 5.73 22.12
CA ARG A 86 -30.70 5.56 23.57
C ARG A 86 -29.24 5.70 24.00
N ASN A 87 -28.32 5.12 23.25
CA ASN A 87 -26.88 5.18 23.54
C ASN A 87 -26.34 6.60 23.45
N GLN A 88 -26.74 7.33 22.40
CA GLN A 88 -26.37 8.74 22.21
C GLN A 88 -26.78 9.64 23.39
N ASN A 89 -27.90 9.34 24.04
CA ASN A 89 -28.42 10.17 25.13
C ASN A 89 -27.87 9.80 26.52
N HIS A 90 -27.41 8.56 26.72
CA HIS A 90 -27.08 8.04 28.06
C HIS A 90 -25.60 7.72 28.26
N PHE A 91 -24.82 7.53 27.17
CA PHE A 91 -23.45 7.04 27.23
C PHE A 91 -22.48 7.91 26.40
N PRO A 92 -22.28 9.19 26.77
CA PRO A 92 -21.48 10.11 25.98
C PRO A 92 -20.00 9.71 25.91
N ILE A 93 -19.42 9.15 26.98
CA ILE A 93 -18.02 8.66 26.96
C ILE A 93 -17.88 7.49 25.99
N GLN A 94 -18.79 6.53 26.04
CA GLN A 94 -18.79 5.38 25.12
C GLN A 94 -19.03 5.83 23.67
N GLN A 95 -19.81 6.90 23.47
CA GLN A 95 -19.99 7.50 22.15
C GLN A 95 -18.71 8.13 21.63
N ALA A 96 -17.94 8.81 22.49
CA ALA A 96 -16.62 9.29 22.13
C ALA A 96 -15.67 8.13 21.79
N THR A 97 -15.67 7.06 22.58
CA THR A 97 -14.85 5.87 22.34
C THR A 97 -15.21 5.21 21.02
N ALA A 98 -16.50 5.01 20.74
CA ALA A 98 -16.94 4.40 19.50
C ALA A 98 -16.55 5.23 18.26
N ASN A 99 -16.68 6.56 18.35
CA ASN A 99 -16.21 7.47 17.30
C ASN A 99 -14.68 7.44 17.13
N PHE A 100 -13.93 7.39 18.23
CA PHE A 100 -12.47 7.31 18.19
C PHE A 100 -12.02 6.05 17.44
N ARG A 101 -12.60 4.91 17.81
CA ARG A 101 -12.32 3.59 17.23
C ARG A 101 -12.72 3.51 15.76
N LEU A 102 -13.91 4.02 15.42
CA LEU A 102 -14.38 4.10 14.04
C LEU A 102 -13.48 5.02 13.20
N GLY A 103 -12.99 6.10 13.78
CA GLY A 103 -12.00 6.99 13.18
C GLY A 103 -10.68 6.30 12.85
N GLN A 104 -10.15 5.50 13.78
CA GLN A 104 -8.96 4.66 13.52
C GLN A 104 -9.23 3.67 12.38
N LEU A 105 -10.36 2.97 12.38
CA LEU A 105 -10.70 2.01 11.32
C LEU A 105 -10.82 2.68 9.95
N HIS A 106 -11.48 3.83 9.87
CA HIS A 106 -11.55 4.62 8.64
C HIS A 106 -10.17 5.10 8.19
N GLY A 107 -9.29 5.51 9.12
CA GLY A 107 -7.92 5.90 8.79
C GLY A 107 -7.09 4.75 8.21
N LEU A 108 -7.22 3.54 8.76
CA LEU A 108 -6.57 2.33 8.21
C LEU A 108 -7.10 1.94 6.83
N GLU A 109 -8.38 2.17 6.59
CA GLU A 109 -8.98 2.01 5.26
C GLU A 109 -8.63 3.16 4.31
N GLY A 110 -7.88 4.18 4.74
CA GLY A 110 -7.59 5.40 3.99
C GLY A 110 -8.82 6.26 3.67
N ASN A 111 -9.94 6.02 4.35
CA ASN A 111 -11.17 6.81 4.33
C ASN A 111 -10.99 8.08 5.18
N ASN A 112 -9.98 8.90 4.85
CA ASN A 112 -9.47 9.96 5.71
C ASN A 112 -10.51 11.03 6.06
N ARG A 113 -11.46 11.35 5.17
CA ARG A 113 -12.52 12.31 5.49
C ARG A 113 -13.47 11.81 6.58
N GLU A 114 -13.90 10.56 6.46
CA GLU A 114 -14.74 9.91 7.48
C GLU A 114 -13.98 9.71 8.78
N ALA A 115 -12.68 9.38 8.70
CA ALA A 115 -11.80 9.32 9.86
C ALA A 115 -11.73 10.67 10.58
N VAL A 116 -11.48 11.79 9.86
CA VAL A 116 -11.51 13.15 10.44
C VAL A 116 -12.87 13.45 11.08
N ARG A 117 -13.98 13.11 10.42
CA ARG A 117 -15.33 13.33 10.95
C ARG A 117 -15.54 12.62 12.28
N CYS A 118 -15.26 11.31 12.33
CA CYS A 118 -15.38 10.49 13.54
C CYS A 118 -14.44 10.97 14.65
N LEU A 119 -13.17 11.23 14.34
CA LEU A 119 -12.18 11.68 15.33
C LEU A 119 -12.52 13.07 15.89
N THR A 120 -13.02 13.98 15.05
CA THR A 120 -13.50 15.31 15.51
C THR A 120 -14.68 15.17 16.47
N GLN A 121 -15.63 14.27 16.18
CA GLN A 121 -16.73 13.96 17.09
C GLN A 121 -16.24 13.36 18.41
N ALA A 122 -15.28 12.43 18.35
CA ALA A 122 -14.66 11.84 19.54
C ALA A 122 -14.02 12.90 20.44
N VAL A 123 -13.19 13.79 19.87
CA VAL A 123 -12.55 14.90 20.59
C VAL A 123 -13.60 15.81 21.23
N SER A 124 -14.63 16.20 20.48
CA SER A 124 -15.67 17.10 20.98
C SER A 124 -16.44 16.50 22.16
N ILE A 125 -16.91 15.26 22.02
CA ILE A 125 -17.72 14.60 23.04
C ILE A 125 -16.88 14.30 24.29
N ALA A 126 -15.66 13.79 24.12
CA ALA A 126 -14.75 13.54 25.24
C ALA A 126 -14.43 14.82 26.01
N SER A 127 -14.14 15.92 25.30
CA SER A 127 -13.85 17.22 25.92
C SER A 127 -15.05 17.79 26.69
N GLN A 128 -16.27 17.66 26.16
CA GLN A 128 -17.50 18.12 26.84
C GLN A 128 -17.82 17.33 28.12
N ASN A 129 -17.29 16.11 28.23
CA ASN A 129 -17.52 15.21 29.36
C ASN A 129 -16.28 15.05 30.27
N ASP A 130 -15.29 15.95 30.14
CA ASP A 130 -14.05 15.98 30.92
C ASP A 130 -13.19 14.70 30.84
N ASP A 131 -13.38 13.87 29.80
CA ASP A 131 -12.48 12.75 29.51
C ASP A 131 -11.27 13.25 28.71
N LYS A 132 -10.37 13.89 29.43
CA LYS A 132 -9.16 14.49 28.86
C LYS A 132 -8.22 13.44 28.25
N ARG A 133 -8.23 12.21 28.77
CA ARG A 133 -7.39 11.12 28.27
C ARG A 133 -7.85 10.70 26.87
N LEU A 134 -9.13 10.38 26.69
CA LEU A 134 -9.67 9.99 25.39
C LEU A 134 -9.59 11.14 24.37
N ALA A 135 -9.89 12.38 24.79
CA ALA A 135 -9.75 13.55 23.93
C ALA A 135 -8.31 13.67 23.41
N ALA A 136 -7.31 13.46 24.27
CA ALA A 136 -5.90 13.53 23.90
C ALA A 136 -5.47 12.42 22.94
N PHE A 137 -5.91 11.17 23.14
CA PHE A 137 -5.67 10.08 22.18
C PHE A 137 -6.32 10.39 20.82
N ALA A 138 -7.58 10.80 20.82
CA ALA A 138 -8.29 11.14 19.60
C ALA A 138 -7.64 12.32 18.85
N LYS A 139 -7.05 13.30 19.55
CA LYS A 139 -6.27 14.39 18.94
C LYS A 139 -4.99 13.91 18.26
N ASN A 140 -4.25 12.97 18.86
CA ASN A 140 -3.04 12.39 18.24
C ASN A 140 -3.38 11.68 16.92
N THR A 141 -4.42 10.87 16.93
CA THR A 141 -4.89 10.16 15.74
C THR A 141 -5.44 11.13 14.70
N LEU A 142 -6.22 12.13 15.14
CA LEU A 142 -6.76 13.17 14.27
C LEU A 142 -5.65 13.94 13.57
N ALA A 143 -4.60 14.34 14.30
CA ALA A 143 -3.43 14.99 13.71
C ALA A 143 -2.78 14.10 12.65
N SER A 144 -2.62 12.80 12.93
CA SER A 144 -2.07 11.84 11.97
C SER A 144 -2.90 11.78 10.68
N VAL A 145 -4.23 11.65 10.79
CA VAL A 145 -5.11 11.63 9.61
C VAL A 145 -5.15 12.98 8.89
N LEU A 146 -5.09 14.11 9.61
CA LEU A 146 -5.04 15.45 9.01
C LEU A 146 -3.79 15.64 8.13
N THR A 147 -2.65 15.07 8.52
CA THR A 147 -1.44 15.11 7.66
C THR A 147 -1.61 14.31 6.36
N LEU A 148 -2.41 13.24 6.37
CA LEU A 148 -2.68 12.43 5.17
C LEU A 148 -3.59 13.16 4.16
N ILE A 149 -4.20 14.28 4.55
CA ILE A 149 -5.01 15.14 3.66
C ILE A 149 -4.41 16.55 3.53
N ASP A 150 -3.09 16.67 3.76
CA ASP A 150 -2.31 17.90 3.65
C ASP A 150 -2.82 19.07 4.52
N ALA A 151 -3.48 18.76 5.64
CA ALA A 151 -3.94 19.73 6.64
C ALA A 151 -2.91 19.95 7.76
N ASP A 152 -1.62 20.04 7.40
CA ASP A 152 -0.47 20.02 8.32
C ASP A 152 -0.54 21.10 9.41
N LYS A 153 -1.01 22.30 9.08
CA LYS A 153 -1.16 23.38 10.07
C LYS A 153 -2.18 23.01 11.17
N GLN A 154 -3.29 22.39 10.81
CA GLN A 154 -4.29 21.95 11.79
C GLN A 154 -3.76 20.80 12.65
N ALA A 155 -3.02 19.88 12.03
CA ALA A 155 -2.34 18.80 12.75
C ALA A 155 -1.31 19.36 13.76
N LEU A 156 -0.55 20.39 13.37
CA LEU A 156 0.44 21.04 14.22
C LEU A 156 -0.21 21.69 15.45
N ASP A 157 -1.25 22.49 15.24
CA ASP A 157 -1.99 23.16 16.32
C ASP A 157 -2.54 22.14 17.33
N LEU A 158 -3.11 21.03 16.84
CA LEU A 158 -3.62 19.95 17.68
C LEU A 158 -2.51 19.26 18.49
N LEU A 159 -1.36 18.95 17.88
CA LEU A 159 -0.25 18.28 18.57
C LEU A 159 0.41 19.17 19.63
N LEU A 160 0.51 20.48 19.39
CA LEU A 160 1.04 21.44 20.36
C LEU A 160 0.14 21.55 21.60
N GLU A 161 -1.17 21.60 21.39
CA GLU A 161 -2.15 21.55 22.48
C GLU A 161 -2.02 20.24 23.27
N ASN A 162 -1.92 19.12 22.55
CA ASN A 162 -1.87 17.80 23.16
C ASN A 162 -0.58 17.54 23.95
N ALA A 163 0.57 18.02 23.47
CA ALA A 163 1.84 17.92 24.16
C ALA A 163 1.80 18.65 25.51
N SER A 164 1.13 19.81 25.56
CA SER A 164 0.95 20.58 26.79
C SER A 164 0.15 19.79 27.83
N PHE A 165 -0.93 19.13 27.40
CA PHE A 165 -1.73 18.27 28.28
C PHE A 165 -0.93 17.07 28.82
N TYR A 166 -0.23 16.34 27.95
CA TYR A 166 0.45 15.12 28.36
C TYR A 166 1.68 15.35 29.25
N ARG A 167 2.31 16.53 29.20
CA ARG A 167 3.39 16.88 30.14
C ARG A 167 2.95 16.91 31.61
N GLU A 168 1.67 17.13 31.85
CA GLU A 168 1.06 17.12 33.19
C GLU A 168 0.39 15.77 33.53
N SER A 169 0.45 14.80 32.62
CA SER A 169 -0.25 13.52 32.71
C SER A 169 0.68 12.36 33.09
N PRO A 170 0.19 11.32 33.80
CA PRO A 170 0.95 10.08 34.00
C PRO A 170 1.15 9.25 32.72
N GLU A 171 0.44 9.55 31.61
CA GLU A 171 0.47 8.79 30.35
C GLU A 171 1.72 9.10 29.50
N GLN A 172 2.89 8.64 29.94
CA GLN A 172 4.18 8.97 29.33
C GLN A 172 4.35 8.41 27.90
N ILE A 173 3.82 7.22 27.59
CA ILE A 173 3.90 6.66 26.23
C ILE A 173 3.13 7.55 25.23
N ALA A 174 1.96 8.07 25.63
CA ALA A 174 1.18 8.95 24.78
C ALA A 174 1.87 10.30 24.55
N LEU A 175 2.54 10.84 25.58
CA LEU A 175 3.43 12.00 25.42
C LEU A 175 4.52 11.71 24.39
N ALA A 176 5.19 10.56 24.49
CA ALA A 176 6.26 10.20 23.57
C ALA A 176 5.77 10.11 22.12
N LEU A 177 4.58 9.55 21.89
CA LEU A 177 3.95 9.51 20.55
C LEU A 177 3.63 10.92 20.05
N THR A 178 3.04 11.78 20.88
CA THR A 178 2.78 13.18 20.52
C THR A 178 4.07 13.90 20.15
N MET A 179 5.14 13.76 20.96
CA MET A 179 6.43 14.38 20.69
C MET A 179 7.08 13.83 19.42
N ARG A 180 6.98 12.52 19.17
CA ARG A 180 7.46 11.91 17.92
C ARG A 180 6.73 12.49 16.70
N ASN A 181 5.40 12.54 16.75
CA ASN A 181 4.57 13.08 15.68
C ASN A 181 4.81 14.56 15.44
N LEU A 182 4.94 15.34 16.51
CA LEU A 182 5.26 16.76 16.43
C LEU A 182 6.62 16.97 15.77
N GLY A 183 7.64 16.22 16.18
CA GLY A 183 8.98 16.30 15.59
C GLY A 183 8.99 15.93 14.10
N VAL A 184 8.30 14.86 13.73
CA VAL A 184 8.12 14.48 12.32
C VAL A 184 7.39 15.55 11.52
N LEU A 185 6.27 16.08 12.03
CA LEU A 185 5.48 17.09 11.33
C LEU A 185 6.26 18.40 11.16
N GLN A 186 7.01 18.82 12.16
CA GLN A 186 7.86 20.00 12.07
C GLN A 186 9.01 19.79 11.07
N GLN A 187 9.59 18.59 11.01
CA GLN A 187 10.55 18.24 9.95
C GLN A 187 9.90 18.33 8.58
N ARG A 188 8.66 17.82 8.46
CA ARG A 188 7.83 17.91 7.25
C ARG A 188 7.60 19.34 6.79
N MET A 189 7.29 20.22 7.72
CA MET A 189 7.05 21.64 7.46
C MET A 189 8.35 22.46 7.29
N GLY A 190 9.53 21.86 7.50
CA GLY A 190 10.82 22.56 7.46
C GLY A 190 11.07 23.48 8.66
N GLU A 191 10.36 23.28 9.78
CA GLU A 191 10.36 24.16 10.96
C GLU A 191 11.22 23.64 12.13
N GLY A 192 11.85 22.47 12.02
CA GLY A 192 12.65 21.88 13.11
C GLY A 192 12.25 20.44 13.40
N GLY A 193 12.17 20.05 14.68
CA GLY A 193 11.65 18.73 15.11
C GLY A 193 12.63 17.82 15.87
N ILE A 194 13.92 18.17 15.89
CA ILE A 194 14.94 17.37 16.60
C ILE A 194 14.75 17.38 18.11
N SER A 195 14.31 18.50 18.68
CA SER A 195 14.09 18.63 20.14
C SER A 195 12.97 17.70 20.59
N GLU A 196 11.91 17.64 19.80
CA GLU A 196 10.71 16.85 20.01
C GLU A 196 11.02 15.35 19.87
N LEU A 197 11.78 14.95 18.84
CA LEU A 197 12.25 13.57 18.69
C LEU A 197 13.15 13.14 19.87
N ARG A 198 14.03 14.03 20.37
CA ARG A 198 14.84 13.74 21.57
C ARG A 198 13.98 13.55 22.83
N GLU A 199 12.99 14.41 23.03
CA GLU A 199 12.05 14.29 24.16
C GLU A 199 11.33 12.95 24.10
N SER A 200 10.84 12.56 22.91
CA SER A 200 10.22 11.25 22.68
C SER A 200 11.16 10.08 23.02
N VAL A 201 12.37 10.05 22.45
CA VAL A 201 13.38 9.01 22.75
C VAL A 201 13.68 8.91 24.24
N LYS A 202 13.83 10.06 24.92
CA LYS A 202 14.11 10.10 26.37
C LYS A 202 13.00 9.44 27.17
N ILE A 203 11.74 9.70 26.82
CA ILE A 203 10.58 9.11 27.48
C ILE A 203 10.52 7.61 27.21
N LEU A 204 10.62 7.20 25.94
CA LEU A 204 10.55 5.78 25.56
C LEU A 204 11.64 4.94 26.22
N LYS A 205 12.89 5.46 26.28
CA LYS A 205 14.00 4.80 26.99
C LYS A 205 13.71 4.51 28.47
N LYS A 206 12.90 5.35 29.11
CA LYS A 206 12.50 5.16 30.52
C LYS A 206 11.44 4.07 30.66
N GLU A 207 10.53 3.96 29.69
CA GLU A 207 9.42 3.00 29.71
C GLU A 207 9.84 1.58 29.23
N THR A 208 10.93 1.46 28.47
CA THR A 208 11.48 0.18 27.99
C THR A 208 12.10 -0.72 29.05
N SER A 209 12.18 -0.29 30.32
CA SER A 209 12.68 -1.12 31.43
C SER A 209 11.82 -2.37 31.72
N SER A 210 10.67 -2.51 31.05
CA SER A 210 9.74 -3.63 31.15
C SER A 210 10.13 -4.86 30.30
N GLY A 211 11.08 -4.73 29.38
CA GLY A 211 11.63 -5.85 28.61
C GLY A 211 11.88 -5.54 27.13
N PRO A 212 12.86 -6.22 26.51
CA PRO A 212 13.41 -5.92 25.18
C PRO A 212 12.45 -6.23 24.02
N LEU A 213 11.49 -7.14 24.18
CA LEU A 213 10.55 -7.58 23.12
C LEU A 213 9.22 -6.82 23.11
N SER A 214 9.17 -5.63 23.72
CA SER A 214 7.96 -4.81 23.79
C SER A 214 7.80 -3.92 22.56
N ILE A 215 6.55 -3.63 22.18
CA ILE A 215 6.24 -2.65 21.11
C ILE A 215 6.80 -1.26 21.42
N THR A 216 6.91 -0.91 22.71
CA THR A 216 7.52 0.33 23.17
C THR A 216 9.02 0.38 22.84
N HIS A 217 9.72 -0.76 22.94
CA HIS A 217 11.13 -0.86 22.55
C HIS A 217 11.29 -0.73 21.04
N GLU A 218 10.41 -1.36 20.26
CA GLU A 218 10.39 -1.23 18.79
C GLU A 218 10.12 0.24 18.37
N LEU A 219 9.15 0.92 18.99
CA LEU A 219 8.87 2.35 18.79
C LEU A 219 10.07 3.24 19.14
N MET A 220 10.82 2.88 20.19
CA MET A 220 12.03 3.60 20.57
C MET A 220 13.10 3.50 19.48
N ILE A 221 13.33 2.31 18.91
CA ILE A 221 14.27 2.14 17.79
C ILE A 221 13.82 2.96 16.58
N ASP A 222 12.54 2.90 16.23
CA ASP A 222 11.99 3.70 15.13
C ASP A 222 12.25 5.18 15.36
N THR A 223 11.95 5.70 16.56
CA THR A 223 12.16 7.11 16.90
C THR A 223 13.65 7.48 16.92
N LEU A 224 14.55 6.59 17.36
CA LEU A 224 16.00 6.79 17.29
C LEU A 224 16.47 6.92 15.84
N THR A 225 15.99 6.06 14.94
CA THR A 225 16.37 6.13 13.52
C THR A 225 15.85 7.41 12.86
N LEU A 226 14.66 7.89 13.22
CA LEU A 226 14.14 9.20 12.78
C LEU A 226 14.98 10.37 13.30
N LEU A 227 15.40 10.31 14.57
CA LEU A 227 16.30 11.30 15.14
C LEU A 227 17.63 11.31 14.39
N ALA A 228 18.18 10.14 14.08
CA ALA A 228 19.44 10.02 13.35
C ALA A 228 19.31 10.55 11.91
N GLU A 229 18.19 10.28 11.22
CA GLU A 229 17.87 10.83 9.89
C GLU A 229 17.81 12.37 9.94
N GLY A 230 17.09 12.93 10.90
CA GLY A 230 16.99 14.36 11.08
C GLY A 230 18.34 15.04 11.33
N LEU A 231 19.17 14.44 12.19
CA LEU A 231 20.53 14.92 12.47
C LEU A 231 21.42 14.83 11.23
N TYR A 232 21.29 13.75 10.47
CA TYR A 232 21.98 13.55 9.22
C TYR A 232 21.63 14.62 8.18
N LEU A 233 20.33 14.89 7.98
CA LEU A 233 19.85 15.93 7.07
C LEU A 233 20.32 17.34 7.47
N GLN A 234 20.51 17.58 8.78
CA GLN A 234 21.11 18.81 9.31
C GLN A 234 22.65 18.81 9.26
N ARG A 235 23.28 17.80 8.64
CA ARG A 235 24.73 17.61 8.53
C ARG A 235 25.46 17.45 9.87
N ASN A 236 24.75 17.04 10.92
CA ASN A 236 25.33 16.69 12.22
C ASN A 236 25.71 15.21 12.24
N PHE A 237 26.74 14.87 11.47
CA PHE A 237 27.13 13.49 11.19
C PHE A 237 27.64 12.73 12.41
N ASP A 238 28.39 13.39 13.30
CA ASP A 238 28.93 12.75 14.51
C ASP A 238 27.82 12.29 15.44
N GLU A 239 26.80 13.13 15.62
CA GLU A 239 25.66 12.77 16.45
C GLU A 239 24.73 11.78 15.77
N ALA A 240 24.48 11.93 14.46
CA ALA A 240 23.74 10.94 13.69
C ALA A 240 24.38 9.54 13.80
N LYS A 241 25.72 9.46 13.72
CA LYS A 241 26.48 8.22 13.90
C LYS A 241 26.28 7.65 15.31
N ALA A 242 26.41 8.47 16.34
CA ALA A 242 26.20 8.02 17.72
C ALA A 242 24.78 7.48 17.97
N VAL A 243 23.76 8.09 17.35
CA VAL A 243 22.38 7.61 17.45
C VAL A 243 22.20 6.29 16.67
N CYS A 244 22.77 6.14 15.48
CA CYS A 244 22.76 4.88 14.74
C CYS A 244 23.46 3.74 15.50
N GLU A 245 24.64 4.00 16.07
CA GLU A 245 25.35 3.02 16.91
C GLU A 245 24.52 2.60 18.11
N GLU A 246 23.78 3.54 18.73
CA GLU A 246 22.82 3.22 19.79
C GLU A 246 21.68 2.34 19.29
N SER A 247 21.04 2.66 18.17
CA SER A 247 20.00 1.82 17.56
C SER A 247 20.49 0.40 17.31
N ARG A 248 21.70 0.26 16.76
CA ARG A 248 22.34 -1.04 16.52
C ARG A 248 22.53 -1.84 17.81
N ARG A 249 23.08 -1.21 18.87
CA ARG A 249 23.28 -1.88 20.18
C ARG A 249 21.97 -2.35 20.79
N GLN A 250 20.90 -1.58 20.65
CA GLN A 250 19.59 -1.96 21.18
C GLN A 250 18.98 -3.13 20.38
N LEU A 251 19.07 -3.10 19.05
CA LEU A 251 18.64 -4.21 18.19
C LEU A 251 19.40 -5.52 18.48
N ASP A 252 20.71 -5.44 18.71
CA ASP A 252 21.56 -6.60 19.06
C ASP A 252 21.11 -7.26 20.38
N ARG A 253 20.75 -6.45 21.39
CA ARG A 253 20.14 -6.95 22.64
C ARG A 253 18.81 -7.63 22.37
N MET A 254 17.92 -6.96 21.63
CA MET A 254 16.59 -7.50 21.29
C MET A 254 16.70 -8.83 20.52
N LEU A 255 17.66 -8.95 19.61
CA LEU A 255 17.96 -10.18 18.87
C LEU A 255 18.43 -11.29 19.81
N THR A 256 19.39 -11.00 20.68
CA THR A 256 19.90 -11.96 21.68
C THR A 256 18.78 -12.45 22.59
N ASP A 257 17.92 -11.54 23.05
CA ASP A 257 16.79 -11.89 23.89
C ASP A 257 15.78 -12.75 23.11
N ALA A 258 15.41 -12.36 21.89
CA ALA A 258 14.52 -13.15 21.02
C ALA A 258 15.03 -14.58 20.77
N GLU A 259 16.33 -14.75 20.53
CA GLU A 259 16.96 -16.06 20.32
C GLU A 259 16.99 -16.93 21.59
N ASN A 260 17.06 -16.31 22.78
CA ASN A 260 17.02 -17.02 24.06
C ASN A 260 15.61 -17.48 24.46
N TYR A 261 14.56 -16.76 24.04
CA TYR A 261 13.17 -17.14 24.24
C TYR A 261 12.70 -18.16 23.17
N ASN A 262 13.24 -19.38 23.22
CA ASN A 262 13.07 -20.42 22.19
C ASN A 262 11.69 -21.13 22.20
N VAL A 263 10.57 -20.39 22.17
CA VAL A 263 9.22 -20.97 22.30
C VAL A 263 8.16 -20.15 21.53
N SER A 264 8.04 -20.37 20.20
CA SER A 264 6.86 -20.11 19.30
C SER A 264 7.27 -19.56 17.92
N ASP A 265 6.41 -19.73 16.91
CA ASP A 265 6.58 -19.16 15.55
C ASP A 265 6.75 -17.62 15.57
N ASP A 266 6.19 -16.93 16.57
CA ASP A 266 6.31 -15.47 16.75
C ASP A 266 7.75 -15.00 17.03
N THR A 267 8.56 -15.85 17.66
CA THR A 267 9.96 -15.51 18.03
C THR A 267 10.89 -15.58 16.82
N ALA A 268 10.72 -16.56 15.93
CA ALA A 268 11.47 -16.66 14.69
C ALA A 268 11.22 -15.46 13.75
N SER A 269 9.97 -14.99 13.64
CA SER A 269 9.61 -13.78 12.88
C SER A 269 10.28 -12.52 13.47
N SER A 270 10.34 -12.41 14.79
CA SER A 270 10.98 -11.29 15.50
C SER A 270 12.49 -11.25 15.26
N THR A 271 13.17 -12.41 15.32
CA THR A 271 14.61 -12.54 15.04
C THR A 271 14.96 -12.10 13.62
N ILE A 272 14.17 -12.51 12.61
CA ILE A 272 14.36 -12.08 11.22
C ILE A 272 14.17 -10.56 11.10
N ARG A 273 13.13 -10.02 11.75
CA ARG A 273 12.85 -8.57 11.75
C ARG A 273 14.01 -7.75 12.28
N TYR A 274 14.54 -8.12 13.44
CA TYR A 274 15.63 -7.37 14.07
C TYR A 274 16.93 -7.50 13.28
N ARG A 275 17.21 -8.68 12.70
CA ARG A 275 18.36 -8.86 11.80
C ARG A 275 18.26 -7.95 10.58
N ASN A 276 17.10 -7.89 9.92
CA ASN A 276 16.89 -6.98 8.78
C ASN A 276 17.04 -5.51 9.20
N ALA A 277 16.49 -5.13 10.35
CA ALA A 277 16.63 -3.78 10.88
C ALA A 277 18.09 -3.40 11.16
N MET A 278 18.90 -4.33 11.69
CA MET A 278 20.34 -4.12 11.90
C MET A 278 21.08 -3.86 10.59
N GLU A 279 20.73 -4.57 9.51
CA GLU A 279 21.33 -4.36 8.19
C GLU A 279 21.02 -2.94 7.65
N TYR A 280 19.81 -2.42 7.87
CA TYR A 280 19.49 -1.02 7.53
C TYR A 280 20.31 -0.02 8.35
N VAL A 281 20.51 -0.27 9.65
CA VAL A 281 21.34 0.60 10.49
C VAL A 281 22.81 0.57 10.04
N ASP A 282 23.36 -0.60 9.72
CA ASP A 282 24.72 -0.74 9.19
C ASP A 282 24.90 0.02 7.88
N HIS A 283 23.92 -0.10 7.01
CA HIS A 283 23.90 0.64 5.77
C HIS A 283 23.90 2.17 6.03
N ASN A 284 23.10 2.66 6.97
CA ASN A 284 23.08 4.09 7.30
C ASN A 284 24.40 4.57 7.91
N LEU A 285 25.07 3.75 8.72
CA LEU A 285 26.41 4.05 9.23
C LEU A 285 27.41 4.23 8.08
N LEU A 286 27.39 3.35 7.08
CA LEU A 286 28.21 3.49 5.87
C LEU A 286 27.86 4.76 5.08
N ALA A 287 26.58 5.13 4.99
CA ALA A 287 26.13 6.34 4.31
C ALA A 287 26.64 7.61 5.02
N ILE A 288 26.65 7.62 6.36
CA ILE A 288 27.23 8.70 7.17
C ILE A 288 28.73 8.82 6.90
N GLU A 289 29.46 7.70 6.91
CA GLU A 289 30.91 7.68 6.68
C GLU A 289 31.29 8.15 5.26
N ALA A 290 30.48 7.77 4.26
CA ALA A 290 30.65 8.22 2.88
C ALA A 290 30.20 9.67 2.64
N GLN A 291 29.55 10.31 3.61
CA GLN A 291 28.92 11.65 3.49
C GLN A 291 28.03 11.77 2.23
N ASN A 292 27.39 10.67 1.84
CA ASN A 292 26.54 10.61 0.67
C ASN A 292 25.07 10.52 1.12
N ALA A 293 24.27 11.55 0.84
CA ALA A 293 22.89 11.67 1.31
C ALA A 293 21.90 10.77 0.58
N ASP A 294 22.29 10.21 -0.54
CA ASP A 294 21.44 9.42 -1.43
C ASP A 294 21.24 7.97 -0.94
N VAL A 295 21.28 7.74 0.38
CA VAL A 295 21.30 6.37 0.91
C VAL A 295 20.68 6.16 2.29
N TRP A 296 20.13 7.17 2.98
CA TRP A 296 19.46 6.94 4.27
C TRP A 296 18.21 6.05 4.12
N ARG A 297 18.12 4.98 4.91
CA ARG A 297 17.07 3.95 4.79
C ARG A 297 16.60 3.45 6.14
N TRP A 298 15.28 3.39 6.30
CA TRP A 298 14.69 2.72 7.44
C TRP A 298 13.36 2.10 7.06
N ILE A 299 13.17 0.86 7.48
CA ILE A 299 11.87 0.18 7.46
C ILE A 299 11.42 0.20 8.92
N PRO A 300 10.37 0.97 9.28
CA PRO A 300 9.82 0.95 10.63
C PRO A 300 9.54 -0.47 11.11
N LEU A 301 9.93 -0.76 12.34
CA LEU A 301 9.61 -2.01 13.01
C LEU A 301 8.11 -2.10 13.30
N ILE A 302 7.49 -0.94 13.55
CA ILE A 302 6.06 -0.80 13.81
C ILE A 302 5.39 0.16 12.83
N ASP A 303 4.16 -0.17 12.45
CA ASP A 303 3.31 0.57 11.53
C ASP A 303 1.98 0.89 12.21
N MET A 304 1.97 1.98 12.99
CA MET A 304 0.74 2.52 13.60
C MET A 304 0.22 3.67 12.74
N ALA A 305 -0.20 3.38 11.50
CA ALA A 305 -0.57 4.39 10.50
C ALA A 305 -1.63 5.41 10.97
N THR A 306 -2.49 5.04 11.93
CA THR A 306 -3.48 5.94 12.52
C THR A 306 -2.93 6.80 13.66
N GLU A 307 -1.88 6.36 14.32
CA GLU A 307 -1.33 7.03 15.52
C GLU A 307 0.01 7.72 15.27
N MET A 308 0.65 7.44 14.14
CA MET A 308 1.94 8.01 13.77
C MET A 308 1.83 8.78 12.48
N ILE A 309 2.26 10.04 12.52
CA ILE A 309 2.55 10.80 11.30
C ILE A 309 3.73 10.11 10.62
N GLN A 310 3.57 9.68 9.38
CA GLN A 310 4.69 9.07 8.67
C GLN A 310 5.83 10.09 8.58
N PRO A 311 7.09 9.68 8.84
CA PRO A 311 8.28 10.53 8.88
C PRO A 311 8.65 11.14 7.54
N GLU A 312 7.71 11.20 6.60
CA GLU A 312 7.94 11.59 5.23
C GLU A 312 7.36 13.00 5.06
N PRO A 313 8.17 14.06 5.33
CA PRO A 313 8.02 15.35 4.68
C PRO A 313 7.68 15.10 3.23
N ASP A 314 6.60 15.71 2.71
CA ASP A 314 6.25 15.80 1.29
C ASP A 314 7.27 15.04 0.45
N LEU A 315 7.14 13.70 0.39
CA LEU A 315 8.13 12.91 -0.33
C LEU A 315 7.83 13.30 -1.76
N LYS A 316 8.56 14.31 -2.26
CA LYS A 316 8.46 14.78 -3.62
C LYS A 316 9.04 13.65 -4.43
N ILE A 317 8.16 12.70 -4.68
CA ILE A 317 8.46 11.57 -5.49
C ILE A 317 8.18 11.94 -6.93
N LYS A 318 8.77 11.15 -7.80
CA LYS A 318 8.53 11.18 -9.22
C LYS A 318 8.46 9.73 -9.65
N ALA A 319 7.31 9.30 -10.15
CA ALA A 319 7.18 7.97 -10.74
C ALA A 319 8.30 7.75 -11.75
N VAL A 320 8.86 6.54 -11.75
CA VAL A 320 9.83 6.15 -12.75
C VAL A 320 9.04 5.76 -13.99
N ALA A 321 9.22 6.51 -15.08
CA ALA A 321 8.61 6.11 -16.35
C ALA A 321 9.22 4.79 -16.83
N GLU A 322 8.45 4.00 -17.55
CA GLU A 322 8.93 2.70 -18.02
C GLU A 322 10.05 2.82 -19.06
N PHE A 323 10.00 3.87 -19.88
CA PHE A 323 11.04 4.22 -20.85
C PHE A 323 12.30 4.80 -20.21
N ASP A 324 12.28 5.16 -18.92
CA ASP A 324 13.50 5.52 -18.19
C ASP A 324 14.40 4.29 -17.98
N SER A 325 15.65 4.52 -17.59
CA SER A 325 16.58 3.43 -17.28
C SER A 325 16.09 2.56 -16.12
N GLN A 326 16.13 1.25 -16.34
CA GLN A 326 15.68 0.21 -15.42
C GLN A 326 16.86 -0.63 -14.93
N SER A 327 16.98 -0.87 -13.63
CA SER A 327 18.01 -1.75 -13.07
C SER A 327 17.75 -3.23 -13.37
N ALA A 328 16.48 -3.64 -13.41
CA ALA A 328 16.03 -4.99 -13.77
C ALA A 328 14.53 -5.05 -14.02
N VAL A 329 14.10 -6.25 -14.40
CA VAL A 329 12.71 -6.72 -14.41
C VAL A 329 12.54 -7.93 -13.52
N VAL A 330 11.34 -8.08 -12.99
CA VAL A 330 10.89 -9.32 -12.37
C VAL A 330 9.96 -10.04 -13.32
N LEU A 331 10.23 -11.33 -13.54
CA LEU A 331 9.40 -12.25 -14.32
C LEU A 331 9.08 -13.49 -13.47
N ALA A 332 7.97 -14.14 -13.77
CA ALA A 332 7.53 -15.36 -13.10
C ALA A 332 7.82 -16.61 -13.94
N TRP A 333 8.29 -17.68 -13.29
CA TRP A 333 8.38 -19.03 -13.84
C TRP A 333 7.81 -20.03 -12.84
N GLY A 334 6.56 -20.43 -13.02
CA GLY A 334 5.91 -21.37 -12.09
C GLY A 334 5.13 -22.45 -12.82
N SER A 335 4.21 -23.07 -12.10
CA SER A 335 3.33 -24.14 -12.58
C SER A 335 2.51 -23.77 -13.84
N TYR A 336 2.38 -22.47 -14.12
CA TYR A 336 1.75 -21.91 -15.31
C TYR A 336 2.65 -22.00 -16.56
N GLN A 337 2.79 -23.21 -17.10
CA GLN A 337 3.63 -23.50 -18.28
C GLN A 337 3.31 -22.65 -19.52
N TRP A 338 2.10 -22.10 -19.61
CA TRP A 338 1.66 -21.26 -20.73
C TRP A 338 2.41 -19.93 -20.87
N ALA A 339 3.18 -19.50 -19.86
CA ALA A 339 4.01 -18.29 -19.92
C ALA A 339 5.49 -18.58 -20.24
N HIS A 340 5.94 -19.84 -20.16
CA HIS A 340 7.36 -20.19 -20.17
C HIS A 340 8.06 -19.80 -21.47
N GLU A 341 7.46 -20.06 -22.63
CA GLU A 341 8.09 -19.72 -23.92
C GLU A 341 8.25 -18.20 -24.06
N THR A 342 7.22 -17.42 -23.71
CA THR A 342 7.30 -15.96 -23.72
C THR A 342 8.43 -15.46 -22.79
N VAL A 343 8.59 -16.05 -21.60
CA VAL A 343 9.68 -15.70 -20.68
C VAL A 343 11.05 -16.00 -21.29
N LEU A 344 11.22 -17.14 -21.97
CA LEU A 344 12.45 -17.45 -22.69
C LEU A 344 12.72 -16.46 -23.84
N GLU A 345 11.70 -16.06 -24.59
CA GLU A 345 11.82 -15.07 -25.66
C GLU A 345 12.21 -13.68 -25.12
N ILE A 346 11.59 -13.24 -24.02
CA ILE A 346 11.94 -11.98 -23.33
C ILE A 346 13.41 -12.02 -22.90
N ALA A 347 13.83 -13.11 -22.25
CA ALA A 347 15.20 -13.24 -21.78
C ALA A 347 16.20 -13.25 -22.94
N ARG A 348 15.93 -14.03 -23.99
CA ARG A 348 16.75 -14.07 -25.22
C ARG A 348 16.85 -12.69 -25.88
N ALA A 349 15.77 -11.92 -25.86
CA ALA A 349 15.73 -10.59 -26.44
C ALA A 349 16.54 -9.54 -25.66
N THR A 350 16.70 -9.71 -24.33
CA THR A 350 17.13 -8.63 -23.41
C THR A 350 18.34 -8.94 -22.52
N HIS A 351 18.80 -10.20 -22.42
CA HIS A 351 19.83 -10.64 -21.46
C HIS A 351 21.15 -9.83 -21.50
N GLN A 352 21.48 -9.20 -22.63
CA GLN A 352 22.70 -8.39 -22.79
C GLN A 352 22.58 -6.98 -22.20
N ARG A 353 21.37 -6.42 -22.17
CA ARG A 353 21.11 -5.01 -21.79
C ARG A 353 20.39 -4.87 -20.45
N TRP A 354 19.78 -5.95 -20.00
CA TRP A 354 18.88 -5.95 -18.86
C TRP A 354 19.25 -7.03 -17.87
N ARG A 355 18.94 -6.80 -16.60
CA ARG A 355 19.00 -7.84 -15.56
C ARG A 355 17.61 -8.39 -15.36
N ILE A 356 17.51 -9.70 -15.16
CA ILE A 356 16.24 -10.40 -14.98
C ILE A 356 16.27 -11.09 -13.63
N ASP A 357 15.29 -10.79 -12.78
CA ASP A 357 14.99 -11.57 -11.60
C ASP A 357 13.84 -12.51 -11.95
N LEU A 358 14.19 -13.77 -12.18
CA LEU A 358 13.25 -14.83 -12.49
C LEU A 358 12.81 -15.50 -11.19
N LEU A 359 11.58 -15.23 -10.77
CA LEU A 359 11.00 -15.84 -9.57
C LEU A 359 10.27 -17.13 -9.90
N THR A 360 10.50 -18.17 -9.11
CA THR A 360 9.84 -19.47 -9.25
C THR A 360 8.96 -19.80 -8.06
N ASP A 361 7.79 -20.38 -8.30
CA ASP A 361 6.80 -20.68 -7.25
C ASP A 361 7.29 -21.73 -6.25
N ASN A 362 8.20 -22.62 -6.66
CA ASN A 362 8.82 -23.65 -5.83
C ASN A 362 10.21 -24.08 -6.35
N ASP A 363 10.85 -25.02 -5.65
CA ASP A 363 12.17 -25.57 -6.00
C ASP A 363 12.14 -26.44 -7.28
N GLU A 364 11.02 -27.11 -7.59
CA GLU A 364 10.90 -27.93 -8.82
C GLU A 364 10.85 -27.02 -10.06
N SER A 365 10.00 -25.98 -10.02
CA SER A 365 9.96 -24.94 -11.05
C SER A 365 11.30 -24.22 -11.22
N LEU A 366 12.09 -24.09 -10.14
CA LEU A 366 13.45 -23.54 -10.22
C LEU A 366 14.38 -24.44 -11.05
N GLU A 367 14.37 -25.74 -10.78
CA GLU A 367 15.16 -26.71 -11.54
C GLU A 367 14.72 -26.75 -13.01
N GLU A 368 13.40 -26.74 -13.26
CA GLU A 368 12.83 -26.67 -14.61
C GLU A 368 13.25 -25.40 -15.36
N ALA A 369 13.19 -24.23 -14.69
CA ALA A 369 13.60 -22.97 -15.28
C ALA A 369 15.07 -23.00 -15.68
N ILE A 370 15.94 -23.46 -14.78
CA ILE A 370 17.38 -23.53 -15.05
C ILE A 370 17.67 -24.45 -16.23
N GLU A 371 17.02 -25.61 -16.28
CA GLU A 371 17.19 -26.57 -17.37
C GLU A 371 16.65 -26.03 -18.70
N ALA A 372 15.50 -25.36 -18.69
CA ALA A 372 14.92 -24.73 -19.88
C ALA A 372 15.84 -23.63 -20.44
N PHE A 373 16.40 -22.78 -19.57
CA PHE A 373 17.38 -21.76 -19.97
C PHE A 373 18.65 -22.38 -20.55
N ARG A 374 19.12 -23.49 -19.97
CA ARG A 374 20.28 -24.25 -20.46
C ARG A 374 20.02 -24.86 -21.84
N ILE A 375 18.88 -25.52 -22.04
CA ILE A 375 18.45 -26.10 -23.33
C ILE A 375 18.30 -25.00 -24.38
N ALA A 376 17.69 -23.88 -24.02
CA ALA A 376 17.51 -22.72 -24.88
C ALA A 376 18.82 -21.95 -25.17
N LYS A 377 19.91 -22.30 -24.49
CA LYS A 377 21.24 -21.68 -24.59
C LYS A 377 21.20 -20.16 -24.36
N ILE A 378 20.38 -19.73 -23.41
CA ILE A 378 20.28 -18.32 -23.01
C ILE A 378 21.34 -18.05 -21.93
N PRO A 379 22.26 -17.08 -22.13
CA PRO A 379 23.27 -16.74 -21.13
C PRO A 379 22.64 -16.21 -19.84
N THR A 380 23.10 -16.71 -18.69
CA THR A 380 22.48 -16.45 -17.38
C THR A 380 23.28 -15.48 -16.49
N GLU A 381 24.32 -14.82 -17.00
CA GLU A 381 25.19 -13.95 -16.20
C GLU A 381 24.46 -12.73 -15.60
N ARG A 382 23.38 -12.31 -16.28
CA ARG A 382 22.50 -11.21 -15.86
C ARG A 382 21.12 -11.70 -15.40
N ILE A 383 20.96 -13.01 -15.23
CA ILE A 383 19.72 -13.65 -14.79
C ILE A 383 19.92 -14.17 -13.37
N ARG A 384 19.00 -13.81 -12.48
CA ARG A 384 18.97 -14.28 -11.10
C ARG A 384 17.72 -15.09 -10.91
N PHE A 385 17.90 -16.34 -10.54
CA PHE A 385 16.82 -17.23 -10.20
C PHE A 385 16.53 -17.14 -8.71
N GLY A 386 15.27 -17.23 -8.33
CA GLY A 386 14.89 -17.22 -6.92
C GLY A 386 13.54 -17.86 -6.66
N VAL A 387 13.43 -18.64 -5.59
CA VAL A 387 12.16 -19.19 -5.14
C VAL A 387 11.37 -18.13 -4.36
N CYS A 388 10.13 -17.92 -4.78
CA CYS A 388 9.12 -17.08 -4.16
C CYS A 388 7.75 -17.63 -4.59
N GLU A 389 6.93 -18.06 -3.64
CA GLU A 389 5.56 -18.48 -3.94
C GLU A 389 4.78 -17.31 -4.58
N PHE A 390 3.89 -17.62 -5.54
CA PHE A 390 2.93 -16.68 -6.14
C PHE A 390 1.74 -17.45 -6.72
N GLU A 391 0.56 -16.84 -6.75
CA GLU A 391 -0.66 -17.46 -7.29
C GLU A 391 -0.79 -17.29 -8.80
N VAL A 392 -0.32 -16.18 -9.38
CA VAL A 392 -0.37 -15.89 -10.82
C VAL A 392 0.87 -15.14 -11.30
N PRO A 393 1.26 -15.28 -12.58
CA PRO A 393 2.48 -14.67 -13.12
C PRO A 393 2.31 -13.20 -13.53
N TRP A 394 1.17 -12.58 -13.24
CA TRP A 394 0.85 -11.20 -13.65
C TRP A 394 1.54 -10.14 -12.77
N PHE A 395 2.86 -10.16 -12.74
CA PHE A 395 3.66 -9.31 -11.83
C PHE A 395 3.54 -7.82 -12.12
N ARG A 396 3.00 -7.40 -13.27
CA ARG A 396 2.63 -6.01 -13.53
C ARG A 396 1.69 -5.45 -12.46
N ASP A 397 0.72 -6.25 -12.05
CA ASP A 397 -0.37 -5.78 -11.19
C ASP A 397 -0.02 -5.82 -9.71
N PHE A 398 0.84 -6.75 -9.34
CA PHE A 398 1.27 -7.01 -7.96
C PHE A 398 2.69 -6.55 -7.67
N GLY A 399 3.41 -6.06 -8.67
CA GLY A 399 4.75 -5.53 -8.51
C GLY A 399 4.77 -4.18 -7.80
N PRO A 400 5.93 -3.74 -7.30
CA PRO A 400 6.05 -2.42 -6.69
C PRO A 400 5.72 -1.32 -7.71
N ILE A 401 4.94 -0.33 -7.31
CA ILE A 401 4.85 0.93 -8.06
C ILE A 401 6.13 1.71 -7.78
N VAL A 402 6.95 1.94 -8.80
CA VAL A 402 8.29 2.49 -8.62
C VAL A 402 8.32 4.00 -8.83
N ALA A 403 8.87 4.69 -7.83
CA ALA A 403 9.14 6.11 -7.86
C ALA A 403 10.56 6.42 -7.38
N LYS A 404 10.97 7.67 -7.52
CA LYS A 404 12.20 8.22 -6.95
C LYS A 404 11.89 9.39 -6.07
N SER A 405 12.56 9.51 -4.93
CA SER A 405 12.54 10.76 -4.16
C SER A 405 13.25 11.89 -4.91
N ALA A 406 13.12 13.13 -4.42
CA ALA A 406 13.86 14.28 -4.94
C ALA A 406 15.40 14.10 -4.90
N ALA A 407 15.90 13.25 -3.99
CA ALA A 407 17.32 12.87 -3.91
C ALA A 407 17.71 11.77 -4.93
N GLY A 408 16.76 11.24 -5.70
CA GLY A 408 17.00 10.17 -6.67
C GLY A 408 16.96 8.76 -6.09
N ASN A 409 16.65 8.61 -4.79
CA ASN A 409 16.55 7.30 -4.14
C ASN A 409 15.30 6.57 -4.59
N SER A 410 15.41 5.26 -4.80
CA SER A 410 14.26 4.42 -5.16
C SER A 410 13.28 4.28 -4.01
N VAL A 411 12.01 4.54 -4.32
CA VAL A 411 10.86 4.46 -3.43
C VAL A 411 9.83 3.57 -4.11
N TRP A 412 9.42 2.52 -3.43
CA TRP A 412 8.43 1.57 -3.94
C TRP A 412 7.16 1.70 -3.14
N PHE A 413 6.03 1.70 -3.83
CA PHE A 413 4.72 1.61 -3.20
C PHE A 413 4.17 0.20 -3.34
N ASP A 414 3.70 -0.31 -2.21
CA ASP A 414 3.01 -1.59 -2.05
C ASP A 414 1.50 -1.31 -2.02
N SER A 415 0.82 -1.71 -3.09
CA SER A 415 -0.63 -1.56 -3.28
C SER A 415 -1.38 -2.54 -2.39
N HIS A 416 -2.55 -2.16 -1.87
CA HIS A 416 -3.35 -3.09 -1.08
C HIS A 416 -4.32 -3.86 -1.99
N GLN A 417 -3.85 -4.98 -2.57
CA GLN A 417 -4.59 -5.74 -3.56
C GLN A 417 -5.64 -6.67 -2.96
N VAL A 418 -5.37 -7.25 -1.78
CA VAL A 418 -6.33 -8.14 -1.11
C VAL A 418 -7.37 -7.37 -0.31
N ARG A 419 -8.64 -7.72 -0.49
CA ARG A 419 -9.76 -7.15 0.29
C ARG A 419 -10.83 -8.19 0.59
N PHE A 420 -11.87 -7.76 1.29
CA PHE A 420 -12.97 -8.61 1.79
C PHE A 420 -13.73 -9.36 0.70
N ASP A 421 -13.60 -8.95 -0.57
CA ASP A 421 -14.21 -9.53 -1.74
C ASP A 421 -13.21 -10.34 -2.60
N ASN A 422 -11.91 -10.24 -2.33
CA ASN A 422 -10.85 -10.86 -3.13
C ASN A 422 -9.63 -11.28 -2.29
N PHE A 423 -9.72 -12.48 -1.71
CA PHE A 423 -8.66 -13.10 -0.91
C PHE A 423 -7.71 -14.00 -1.71
N GLN A 424 -7.99 -14.21 -3.01
CA GLN A 424 -7.33 -15.26 -3.81
C GLN A 424 -5.94 -14.87 -4.34
N ARG A 425 -5.44 -13.68 -3.98
CA ARG A 425 -4.20 -13.10 -4.51
C ARG A 425 -3.26 -12.60 -3.40
N SER A 426 -3.35 -13.21 -2.21
CA SER A 426 -2.62 -12.79 -1.01
C SER A 426 -1.13 -13.06 -1.05
N VAL A 427 -0.72 -14.09 -1.79
CA VAL A 427 0.69 -14.41 -1.98
C VAL A 427 1.30 -13.39 -2.94
N ASN A 428 0.63 -13.08 -4.05
CA ASN A 428 1.04 -12.05 -4.99
C ASN A 428 1.07 -10.64 -4.37
N ASP A 429 0.09 -10.28 -3.54
CA ASP A 429 0.06 -8.97 -2.82
C ASP A 429 1.31 -8.76 -1.94
N SER A 430 1.98 -9.84 -1.53
CA SER A 430 3.23 -9.75 -0.76
C SER A 430 4.48 -9.51 -1.61
N LEU A 431 4.38 -9.55 -2.95
CA LEU A 431 5.53 -9.48 -3.86
C LEU A 431 6.39 -8.22 -3.70
N PRO A 432 5.85 -6.98 -3.62
CA PRO A 432 6.65 -5.77 -3.47
C PRO A 432 7.47 -5.81 -2.19
N ARG A 433 6.83 -6.26 -1.10
CA ARG A 433 7.46 -6.44 0.20
C ARG A 433 8.61 -7.45 0.14
N LEU A 434 8.39 -8.62 -0.47
CA LEU A 434 9.41 -9.67 -0.60
C LEU A 434 10.62 -9.20 -1.41
N LEU A 435 10.40 -8.44 -2.48
CA LEU A 435 11.46 -7.88 -3.32
C LEU A 435 12.22 -6.74 -2.64
N SER A 436 11.50 -5.85 -1.93
CA SER A 436 12.05 -4.59 -1.39
C SER A 436 13.28 -4.80 -0.49
N THR A 437 13.28 -5.90 0.28
CA THR A 437 14.38 -6.27 1.19
C THR A 437 15.72 -6.37 0.46
N ARG A 438 15.75 -6.91 -0.75
CA ARG A 438 16.99 -7.14 -1.52
C ARG A 438 17.33 -6.03 -2.48
N TRP A 439 16.31 -5.28 -2.88
CA TRP A 439 16.45 -4.28 -3.92
C TRP A 439 16.91 -2.93 -3.40
N ASN A 440 17.15 -2.79 -2.09
CA ASN A 440 17.53 -1.50 -1.53
C ASN A 440 16.53 -0.44 -2.02
N ALA A 441 15.25 -0.72 -1.80
CA ALA A 441 14.16 0.20 -2.10
C ALA A 441 13.42 0.52 -0.81
N ARG A 442 13.15 1.80 -0.56
CA ARG A 442 12.26 2.18 0.54
C ARG A 442 10.85 1.76 0.17
N MET A 443 10.24 0.85 0.93
CA MET A 443 8.87 0.41 0.68
C MET A 443 7.88 1.19 1.56
N ILE A 444 6.86 1.76 0.90
CA ILE A 444 5.74 2.49 1.49
C ILE A 444 4.46 1.74 1.13
N LYS A 445 3.55 1.55 2.08
CA LYS A 445 2.24 0.98 1.78
C LYS A 445 1.28 2.08 1.36
N THR A 446 0.46 1.82 0.34
CA THR A 446 -0.69 2.66 0.02
C THR A 446 -1.97 1.91 0.35
N PRO A 447 -2.97 2.57 0.97
CA PRO A 447 -4.25 1.91 1.26
C PRO A 447 -5.08 1.72 -0.01
N LEU A 448 -4.73 2.38 -1.13
CA LEU A 448 -5.45 2.24 -2.40
C LEU A 448 -5.20 0.87 -3.05
N HIS A 449 -6.22 0.36 -3.72
CA HIS A 449 -6.13 -0.77 -4.64
C HIS A 449 -5.67 -0.24 -6.01
N ILE A 450 -4.45 -0.56 -6.41
CA ILE A 450 -3.82 -0.08 -7.65
C ILE A 450 -3.13 -1.24 -8.36
N GLU A 451 -3.78 -1.80 -9.38
CA GLU A 451 -3.11 -2.69 -10.33
C GLU A 451 -2.29 -1.87 -11.33
N GLY A 452 -1.03 -2.26 -11.56
CA GLY A 452 -0.09 -1.54 -12.42
C GLY A 452 -0.57 -1.38 -13.87
N GLY A 453 -1.29 -2.35 -14.45
CA GLY A 453 -1.82 -2.24 -15.81
C GLY A 453 -2.94 -1.19 -15.95
N ALA A 454 -3.58 -0.81 -14.85
CA ALA A 454 -4.63 0.21 -14.80
C ALA A 454 -4.09 1.65 -14.68
N MET A 455 -2.76 1.86 -14.67
CA MET A 455 -2.14 3.16 -14.48
C MET A 455 -0.86 3.33 -15.33
N LEU A 456 -0.70 4.50 -15.94
CA LEU A 456 0.49 4.86 -16.71
C LEU A 456 0.98 6.25 -16.30
N SER A 457 2.27 6.37 -16.01
CA SER A 457 2.89 7.67 -15.74
C SER A 457 3.86 8.06 -16.85
N ASN A 458 3.83 9.33 -17.25
CA ASN A 458 4.85 9.88 -18.13
C ASN A 458 6.18 10.16 -17.40
N GLY A 459 6.26 9.80 -16.12
CA GLY A 459 7.39 10.01 -15.24
C GLY A 459 7.72 11.48 -15.00
N GLN A 460 6.92 12.44 -15.45
CA GLN A 460 7.14 13.87 -15.21
C GLN A 460 5.92 14.53 -14.56
N GLY A 461 5.09 13.80 -13.85
CA GLY A 461 4.02 14.38 -13.05
C GLY A 461 2.67 14.48 -13.78
N PHE A 462 2.50 13.75 -14.88
CA PHE A 462 1.21 13.46 -15.50
C PHE A 462 0.98 11.95 -15.47
N THR A 463 -0.15 11.53 -14.89
CA THR A 463 -0.53 10.12 -14.77
C THR A 463 -1.92 9.91 -15.35
N ILE A 464 -2.07 8.86 -16.15
CA ILE A 464 -3.34 8.38 -16.67
C ILE A 464 -3.74 7.15 -15.84
N CYS A 465 -5.00 7.04 -15.45
CA CYS A 465 -5.53 5.86 -14.77
C CYS A 465 -6.87 5.42 -15.35
N SER A 466 -7.21 4.15 -15.20
CA SER A 466 -8.53 3.62 -15.55
C SER A 466 -9.61 4.21 -14.64
N THR A 467 -10.82 4.42 -15.16
CA THR A 467 -12.01 4.70 -14.35
C THR A 467 -12.40 3.50 -13.49
N SER A 468 -12.15 2.26 -13.93
CA SER A 468 -12.40 1.05 -13.11
C SER A 468 -11.58 1.04 -11.81
N LEU A 469 -10.31 1.47 -11.86
CA LEU A 469 -9.49 1.63 -10.65
C LEU A 469 -10.16 2.60 -9.66
N ILE A 470 -10.75 3.70 -10.18
CA ILE A 470 -11.47 4.66 -9.34
C ILE A 470 -12.73 4.01 -8.76
N GLU A 471 -13.51 3.31 -9.58
CA GLU A 471 -14.75 2.63 -9.17
C GLU A 471 -14.51 1.57 -8.09
N ASP A 472 -13.46 0.77 -8.21
CA ASP A 472 -13.08 -0.23 -7.21
C ASP A 472 -12.78 0.43 -5.87
N ASN A 473 -11.95 1.48 -5.87
CA ASN A 473 -11.64 2.21 -4.64
C ASN A 473 -12.87 2.94 -4.06
N LEU A 474 -13.78 3.46 -4.89
CA LEU A 474 -15.07 3.97 -4.40
C LEU A 474 -15.89 2.86 -3.73
N GLY A 475 -15.92 1.66 -4.30
CA GLY A 475 -16.53 0.47 -3.73
C GLY A 475 -15.92 0.05 -2.39
N TYR A 476 -14.62 0.30 -2.22
CA TYR A 476 -13.89 0.09 -0.96
C TYR A 476 -14.08 1.20 0.08
N GLY A 477 -14.89 2.21 -0.26
CA GLY A 477 -15.32 3.27 0.66
C GLY A 477 -14.50 4.55 0.59
N PHE A 478 -13.47 4.61 -0.27
CA PHE A 478 -12.71 5.83 -0.50
C PHE A 478 -13.58 6.85 -1.21
N ASP A 479 -13.35 8.15 -0.96
CA ASP A 479 -13.93 9.19 -1.79
C ASP A 479 -12.99 9.57 -2.95
N LEU A 480 -13.56 10.20 -3.98
CA LEU A 480 -12.81 10.58 -5.18
C LEU A 480 -11.59 11.46 -4.88
N ALA A 481 -11.67 12.34 -3.89
CA ALA A 481 -10.56 13.22 -3.55
C ALA A 481 -9.42 12.45 -2.85
N ALA A 482 -9.74 11.48 -2.00
CA ALA A 482 -8.78 10.58 -1.40
C ALA A 482 -8.09 9.71 -2.45
N ILE A 483 -8.85 9.16 -3.42
CA ILE A 483 -8.30 8.38 -4.54
C ILE A 483 -7.34 9.24 -5.36
N GLN A 484 -7.77 10.43 -5.79
CA GLN A 484 -6.92 11.34 -6.56
C GLN A 484 -5.66 11.76 -5.79
N SER A 485 -5.79 12.05 -4.48
CA SER A 485 -4.65 12.43 -3.65
C SER A 485 -3.68 11.27 -3.46
N GLY A 486 -4.19 10.05 -3.25
CA GLY A 486 -3.37 8.85 -3.16
C GLY A 486 -2.66 8.51 -4.47
N LEU A 487 -3.34 8.63 -5.62
CA LEU A 487 -2.70 8.46 -6.93
C LEU A 487 -1.57 9.48 -7.17
N LYS A 488 -1.79 10.74 -6.77
CA LYS A 488 -0.73 11.77 -6.80
C LYS A 488 0.40 11.45 -5.83
N TYR A 489 0.08 10.93 -4.64
CA TYR A 489 1.05 10.56 -3.62
C TYR A 489 1.94 9.40 -4.05
N VAL A 490 1.41 8.38 -4.76
CA VAL A 490 2.21 7.23 -5.22
C VAL A 490 2.95 7.48 -6.53
N THR A 491 2.50 8.44 -7.35
CA THR A 491 3.15 8.76 -8.64
C THR A 491 3.93 10.07 -8.67
N GLY A 492 3.74 10.96 -7.69
CA GLY A 492 4.27 12.32 -7.74
C GLY A 492 3.57 13.21 -8.78
N ALA A 493 2.40 12.80 -9.25
CA ALA A 493 1.67 13.53 -10.27
C ALA A 493 1.06 14.83 -9.77
N THR A 494 1.11 15.86 -10.62
CA THR A 494 0.35 17.10 -10.41
C THR A 494 -1.04 16.99 -11.04
N ALA A 495 -1.15 16.22 -12.13
CA ALA A 495 -2.38 15.96 -12.86
C ALA A 495 -2.63 14.46 -13.01
N ILE A 496 -3.86 14.05 -12.71
CA ILE A 496 -4.38 12.69 -12.94
C ILE A 496 -5.46 12.79 -14.01
N MET A 497 -5.39 11.96 -15.04
CA MET A 497 -6.39 11.84 -16.09
C MET A 497 -7.07 10.46 -16.04
N PRO A 498 -8.33 10.38 -15.59
CA PRO A 498 -9.12 9.17 -15.70
C PRO A 498 -9.50 8.88 -17.15
N VAL A 499 -9.49 7.61 -17.55
CA VAL A 499 -9.90 7.14 -18.88
C VAL A 499 -10.76 5.89 -18.75
N GLU A 500 -11.83 5.82 -19.55
CA GLU A 500 -12.69 4.64 -19.60
C GLU A 500 -11.94 3.41 -20.16
N PRO A 501 -12.16 2.20 -19.61
CA PRO A 501 -11.61 0.98 -20.18
C PRO A 501 -12.28 0.62 -21.51
N LEU A 502 -11.69 -0.34 -22.23
CA LEU A 502 -12.30 -0.92 -23.42
C LEU A 502 -13.53 -1.76 -23.06
N MET A 503 -14.64 -1.57 -23.77
CA MET A 503 -15.84 -2.39 -23.61
C MET A 503 -15.56 -3.84 -23.98
N GLY A 504 -15.92 -4.74 -23.07
CA GLY A 504 -15.75 -6.19 -23.22
C GLY A 504 -14.35 -6.71 -22.89
N GLU A 505 -13.41 -5.83 -22.52
CA GLU A 505 -12.14 -6.20 -21.89
C GLU A 505 -12.39 -6.53 -20.40
N LEU A 506 -11.65 -7.49 -19.83
CA LEU A 506 -11.97 -8.12 -18.55
C LEU A 506 -11.26 -7.50 -17.35
N THR A 507 -10.14 -6.80 -17.54
CA THR A 507 -9.31 -6.27 -16.46
C THR A 507 -9.57 -4.79 -16.18
N GLY A 508 -10.12 -4.05 -17.14
CA GLY A 508 -10.26 -2.60 -17.07
C GLY A 508 -8.92 -1.87 -17.24
N HIS A 509 -7.88 -2.55 -17.75
CA HIS A 509 -6.53 -1.99 -17.83
C HIS A 509 -6.33 -1.09 -19.05
N ILE A 510 -5.49 -0.06 -18.88
CA ILE A 510 -5.20 0.93 -19.92
C ILE A 510 -3.93 0.63 -20.70
N ASP A 511 -3.01 -0.15 -20.14
CA ASP A 511 -1.81 -0.67 -20.81
C ASP A 511 -2.14 -1.58 -22.02
N LEU A 512 -3.39 -2.05 -22.12
CA LEU A 512 -3.91 -2.80 -23.26
C LEU A 512 -4.28 -1.92 -24.45
N PHE A 513 -4.32 -0.60 -24.30
CA PHE A 513 -4.63 0.27 -25.43
C PHE A 513 -3.84 1.56 -25.51
N MET A 514 -2.97 1.85 -24.55
CA MET A 514 -2.04 2.97 -24.65
C MET A 514 -0.74 2.73 -23.90
N THR A 515 0.31 3.47 -24.28
CA THR A 515 1.59 3.50 -23.57
C THR A 515 2.34 4.80 -23.84
N PHE A 516 3.16 5.27 -22.91
CA PHE A 516 4.06 6.40 -23.16
C PHE A 516 5.38 5.92 -23.76
N THR A 517 5.89 6.63 -24.76
CA THR A 517 7.22 6.38 -25.36
C THR A 517 8.25 7.40 -24.93
N ASP A 518 7.79 8.59 -24.52
CA ASP A 518 8.57 9.63 -23.88
C ASP A 518 7.62 10.48 -22.99
N PRO A 519 8.12 11.46 -22.22
CA PRO A 519 7.29 12.26 -21.30
C PRO A 519 6.14 13.04 -21.95
N THR A 520 6.17 13.23 -23.27
CA THR A 520 5.23 14.02 -24.04
C THR A 520 4.57 13.26 -25.18
N THR A 521 4.95 12.00 -25.44
CA THR A 521 4.41 11.20 -26.56
C THR A 521 3.71 9.95 -26.07
N LEU A 522 2.40 9.89 -26.29
CA LEU A 522 1.56 8.73 -26.03
C LEU A 522 1.28 7.97 -27.33
N VAL A 523 1.37 6.64 -27.27
CA VAL A 523 0.90 5.73 -28.31
C VAL A 523 -0.47 5.22 -27.90
N LEU A 524 -1.45 5.31 -28.79
CA LEU A 524 -2.82 4.87 -28.57
C LEU A 524 -3.24 3.87 -29.65
N SER A 525 -3.91 2.80 -29.25
CA SER A 525 -4.43 1.78 -30.15
C SER A 525 -5.44 2.35 -31.15
N ASP A 526 -5.39 1.84 -32.39
CA ASP A 526 -6.21 2.25 -33.52
C ASP A 526 -7.09 1.11 -34.00
N LEU A 527 -8.34 1.10 -33.52
CA LEU A 527 -9.36 0.17 -33.95
C LEU A 527 -10.13 0.81 -35.12
N ARG A 528 -9.86 0.31 -36.33
CA ARG A 528 -10.26 0.93 -37.61
C ARG A 528 -11.73 0.74 -38.01
N ASP A 529 -12.49 0.03 -37.21
CA ASP A 529 -13.93 -0.13 -37.42
C ASP A 529 -14.67 1.01 -36.72
N ASP A 530 -15.08 2.02 -37.49
CA ASP A 530 -15.82 3.19 -36.97
C ASP A 530 -17.19 2.82 -36.36
N SER A 531 -17.71 1.62 -36.64
CA SER A 531 -18.94 1.12 -36.03
C SER A 531 -18.72 0.48 -34.66
N ASP A 532 -17.47 0.12 -34.34
CA ASP A 532 -17.10 -0.44 -33.04
C ASP A 532 -17.12 0.67 -31.97
N PRO A 533 -17.89 0.48 -30.88
CA PRO A 533 -17.94 1.43 -29.77
C PRO A 533 -16.56 1.77 -29.19
N ASN A 534 -15.62 0.81 -29.17
CA ASN A 534 -14.25 1.05 -28.73
C ASN A 534 -13.48 1.93 -29.71
N GLY A 535 -13.69 1.78 -31.03
CA GLY A 535 -13.09 2.66 -32.03
C GLY A 535 -13.51 4.12 -31.85
N GLN A 536 -14.81 4.34 -31.59
CA GLN A 536 -15.36 5.67 -31.29
C GLN A 536 -14.77 6.25 -30.00
N MET A 537 -14.70 5.46 -28.94
CA MET A 537 -14.10 5.86 -27.66
C MET A 537 -12.62 6.26 -27.83
N LEU A 538 -11.83 5.44 -28.54
CA LEU A 538 -10.41 5.72 -28.80
C LEU A 538 -10.20 6.98 -29.64
N ASN A 539 -11.09 7.28 -30.60
CA ASN A 539 -11.03 8.50 -31.40
C ASN A 539 -11.41 9.76 -30.60
N ALA A 540 -12.40 9.65 -29.72
CA ALA A 540 -12.75 10.73 -28.79
C ALA A 540 -11.60 11.00 -27.80
N LEU A 541 -11.01 9.94 -27.25
CA LEU A 541 -9.85 10.02 -26.36
C LEU A 541 -8.64 10.64 -27.06
N ALA A 542 -8.37 10.27 -28.32
CA ALA A 542 -7.32 10.87 -29.13
C ALA A 542 -7.47 12.40 -29.25
N THR A 543 -8.71 12.86 -29.45
CA THR A 543 -9.04 14.30 -29.53
C THR A 543 -8.83 14.98 -28.18
N GLN A 544 -9.25 14.35 -27.09
CA GLN A 544 -9.06 14.86 -25.73
C GLN A 544 -7.57 14.99 -25.40
N ILE A 545 -6.78 13.94 -25.59
CA ILE A 545 -5.35 13.91 -25.25
C ILE A 545 -4.56 14.96 -26.05
N SER A 546 -4.88 15.12 -27.34
CA SER A 546 -4.22 16.11 -28.20
C SER A 546 -4.49 17.57 -27.78
N SER A 547 -5.47 17.81 -26.91
CA SER A 547 -5.76 19.13 -26.35
C SER A 547 -5.10 19.41 -25.00
N LEU A 548 -4.39 18.42 -24.44
CA LEU A 548 -3.78 18.49 -23.13
C LEU A 548 -2.28 18.82 -23.21
N GLU A 549 -1.79 19.38 -22.12
CA GLU A 549 -0.36 19.61 -21.90
C GLU A 549 0.10 18.81 -20.67
N ALA A 550 1.31 18.28 -20.74
CA ALA A 550 2.03 17.74 -19.60
C ALA A 550 3.27 18.62 -19.35
N ASN A 551 3.37 19.21 -18.16
CA ASN A 551 4.47 20.11 -17.76
C ASN A 551 4.69 21.31 -18.70
N GLY A 552 3.61 21.88 -19.22
CA GLY A 552 3.69 23.02 -20.16
C GLY A 552 4.14 22.64 -21.57
N HIS A 553 4.14 21.36 -21.90
CA HIS A 553 4.37 20.86 -23.25
C HIS A 553 3.13 20.12 -23.77
N PRO A 554 2.67 20.39 -25.01
CA PRO A 554 1.57 19.65 -25.62
C PRO A 554 1.88 18.15 -25.70
N LEU A 555 0.89 17.33 -25.36
CA LEU A 555 0.96 15.89 -25.59
C LEU A 555 0.86 15.60 -27.09
N LYS A 556 1.79 14.78 -27.57
CA LYS A 556 1.79 14.20 -28.91
C LYS A 556 1.14 12.83 -28.87
N LEU A 557 0.40 12.51 -29.91
CA LEU A 557 -0.26 11.23 -30.06
C LEU A 557 0.24 10.50 -31.31
N ALA A 558 0.65 9.26 -31.12
CA ALA A 558 0.88 8.31 -32.19
C ALA A 558 -0.16 7.18 -32.13
N ARG A 559 -0.43 6.56 -33.26
CA ARG A 559 -1.45 5.51 -33.39
C ARG A 559 -0.81 4.22 -33.87
N VAL A 560 -1.17 3.10 -33.26
CA VAL A 560 -0.78 1.75 -33.71
C VAL A 560 -2.03 0.92 -33.95
N PRO A 561 -2.13 0.16 -35.06
CA PRO A 561 -3.28 -0.69 -35.32
C PRO A 561 -3.64 -1.60 -34.14
N MET A 562 -4.93 -1.86 -33.92
CA MET A 562 -5.39 -2.85 -32.95
C MET A 562 -6.43 -3.77 -33.60
N PRO A 563 -6.23 -5.10 -33.58
CA PRO A 563 -7.26 -6.06 -33.94
C PRO A 563 -8.52 -5.92 -33.06
N ALA A 564 -9.70 -6.19 -33.63
CA ALA A 564 -10.95 -6.17 -32.88
C ALA A 564 -10.92 -7.15 -31.69
N ILE A 565 -11.51 -6.73 -30.57
CA ILE A 565 -11.67 -7.55 -29.37
C ILE A 565 -12.65 -8.67 -29.69
N LYS A 566 -12.28 -9.92 -29.41
CA LYS A 566 -13.13 -11.10 -29.60
C LYS A 566 -13.06 -11.98 -28.37
N ASP A 567 -14.22 -12.43 -27.88
CA ASP A 567 -14.34 -13.29 -26.70
C ASP A 567 -13.65 -12.71 -25.43
N GLY A 568 -13.64 -11.38 -25.32
CA GLY A 568 -12.97 -10.64 -24.25
C GLY A 568 -11.44 -10.57 -24.35
N LEU A 569 -10.86 -11.07 -25.46
CA LEU A 569 -9.41 -11.14 -25.64
C LEU A 569 -8.90 -9.92 -26.42
N ALA A 570 -8.22 -9.01 -25.72
CA ALA A 570 -7.56 -7.86 -26.33
C ALA A 570 -6.18 -8.24 -26.88
N ARG A 571 -6.04 -8.28 -28.21
CA ARG A 571 -4.73 -8.38 -28.88
C ARG A 571 -4.15 -6.98 -29.02
N SER A 572 -3.36 -6.57 -28.04
CA SER A 572 -2.87 -5.20 -27.91
C SER A 572 -1.42 -5.06 -28.38
N TYR A 573 -1.11 -4.12 -29.26
CA TYR A 573 0.28 -3.75 -29.61
C TYR A 573 0.85 -2.62 -28.74
N THR A 574 0.11 -2.15 -27.74
CA THR A 574 0.55 -1.14 -26.75
C THR A 574 0.97 -1.74 -25.42
N ASN A 575 0.66 -3.02 -25.18
CA ASN A 575 1.07 -3.77 -24.00
C ASN A 575 2.56 -4.19 -24.11
N VAL A 576 3.47 -3.22 -24.10
CA VAL A 576 4.90 -3.35 -24.42
C VAL A 576 5.80 -3.40 -23.19
N ILE A 577 7.03 -3.87 -23.34
CA ILE A 577 8.07 -3.78 -22.29
C ILE A 577 9.24 -2.94 -22.78
N PHE A 578 9.58 -1.90 -22.03
CA PHE A 578 10.80 -1.11 -22.22
C PHE A 578 11.98 -1.73 -21.46
N ALA A 579 12.98 -2.19 -22.21
CA ALA A 579 14.15 -2.91 -21.68
C ALA A 579 15.48 -2.24 -22.10
N ASN A 580 15.74 -1.03 -21.59
CA ASN A 580 17.02 -0.31 -21.75
C ASN A 580 17.51 -0.24 -23.22
N GLY A 581 16.73 0.36 -24.12
CA GLY A 581 17.07 0.46 -25.54
C GLY A 581 16.62 -0.73 -26.40
N VAL A 582 15.80 -1.63 -25.86
CA VAL A 582 15.04 -2.63 -26.61
C VAL A 582 13.57 -2.45 -26.23
N LEU A 583 12.69 -2.30 -27.22
CA LEU A 583 11.24 -2.34 -27.00
C LEU A 583 10.73 -3.72 -27.40
N LEU A 584 10.15 -4.42 -26.44
CA LEU A 584 9.45 -5.68 -26.71
C LEU A 584 7.99 -5.37 -26.99
N VAL A 585 7.52 -5.77 -28.17
CA VAL A 585 6.16 -5.56 -28.64
C VAL A 585 5.49 -6.93 -28.75
N PRO A 586 4.27 -7.12 -28.25
CA PRO A 586 3.55 -8.39 -28.42
C PRO A 586 3.25 -8.66 -29.91
N SER A 587 3.25 -9.94 -30.26
CA SER A 587 2.90 -10.47 -31.58
C SER A 587 1.78 -11.48 -31.45
N TYR A 588 0.96 -11.61 -32.49
CA TYR A 588 -0.19 -12.51 -32.46
C TYR A 588 -0.33 -13.34 -33.74
N GLN A 589 -0.33 -14.66 -33.58
CA GLN A 589 -0.63 -15.58 -34.65
C GLN A 589 -2.04 -15.34 -35.22
N GLY A 590 -2.16 -15.42 -36.54
CA GLY A 590 -3.43 -15.18 -37.24
C GLY A 590 -3.76 -13.70 -37.49
N VAL A 591 -2.93 -12.76 -37.04
CA VAL A 591 -2.98 -11.35 -37.48
C VAL A 591 -2.16 -11.20 -38.76
N ALA A 592 -2.63 -10.35 -39.68
CA ALA A 592 -1.95 -10.14 -40.96
C ALA A 592 -0.55 -9.52 -40.74
N PRO A 593 0.54 -10.07 -41.32
CA PRO A 593 1.90 -9.55 -41.10
C PRO A 593 2.08 -8.07 -41.44
N ALA A 594 1.28 -7.54 -42.37
CA ALA A 594 1.29 -6.12 -42.72
C ALA A 594 0.90 -5.21 -41.54
N ILE A 595 0.07 -5.68 -40.62
CA ILE A 595 -0.33 -4.95 -39.42
C ILE A 595 0.89 -4.80 -38.48
N GLU A 596 1.61 -5.89 -38.22
CA GLU A 596 2.81 -5.85 -37.37
C GLU A 596 3.95 -5.03 -38.01
N GLN A 597 4.06 -5.05 -39.35
CA GLN A 597 4.99 -4.18 -40.08
C GLN A 597 4.65 -2.69 -39.89
N GLU A 598 3.36 -2.34 -39.89
CA GLU A 598 2.90 -0.98 -39.62
C GLU A 598 3.22 -0.57 -38.17
N VAL A 599 2.87 -1.41 -37.19
CA VAL A 599 3.20 -1.21 -35.77
C VAL A 599 4.70 -0.97 -35.59
N LYS A 600 5.52 -1.82 -36.22
CA LYS A 600 6.99 -1.70 -36.18
C LYS A 600 7.47 -0.35 -36.71
N SER A 601 6.93 0.08 -37.84
CA SER A 601 7.31 1.36 -38.48
C SER A 601 6.99 2.56 -37.60
N VAL A 602 5.87 2.52 -36.85
CA VAL A 602 5.52 3.57 -35.89
C VAL A 602 6.51 3.59 -34.73
N TYR A 603 6.80 2.46 -34.10
CA TYR A 603 7.74 2.44 -32.97
C TYR A 603 9.18 2.76 -33.38
N GLU A 604 9.66 2.34 -34.56
CA GLU A 604 10.98 2.72 -35.07
C GLU A 604 11.08 4.24 -35.32
N ALA A 605 9.99 4.89 -35.72
CA ALA A 605 9.96 6.34 -35.89
C ALA A 605 9.97 7.10 -34.56
N LEU A 606 9.32 6.54 -33.52
CA LEU A 606 9.26 7.15 -32.18
C LEU A 606 10.53 6.90 -31.36
N LEU A 607 11.16 5.74 -31.54
CA LEU A 607 12.29 5.26 -30.75
C LEU A 607 13.47 4.88 -31.66
N PRO A 608 14.08 5.84 -32.37
CA PRO A 608 15.09 5.55 -33.40
C PRO A 608 16.36 4.86 -32.86
N ASP A 609 16.67 5.04 -31.57
CA ASP A 609 17.82 4.43 -30.90
C ASP A 609 17.48 3.09 -30.22
N TRP A 610 16.23 2.62 -30.33
CA TRP A 610 15.76 1.38 -29.72
C TRP A 610 15.64 0.25 -30.73
N GLU A 611 15.97 -0.96 -30.30
CA GLU A 611 15.71 -2.16 -31.08
C GLU A 611 14.28 -2.65 -30.83
N ILE A 612 13.46 -2.76 -31.88
CA ILE A 612 12.08 -3.25 -31.76
C ILE A 612 12.04 -4.76 -32.00
N LYS A 613 11.62 -5.53 -30.98
CA LYS A 613 11.49 -7.00 -31.05
C LYS A 613 10.06 -7.44 -30.76
N PHE A 614 9.54 -8.31 -31.61
CA PHE A 614 8.23 -8.90 -31.45
C PHE A 614 8.33 -10.21 -30.65
N ILE A 615 7.41 -10.41 -29.70
CA ILE A 615 7.34 -11.58 -28.80
C ILE A 615 5.97 -12.24 -28.94
N ASP A 616 5.90 -13.55 -29.21
CA ASP A 616 4.61 -14.22 -29.41
C ASP A 616 3.81 -14.26 -28.10
N CYS A 617 2.68 -13.57 -28.10
CA CYS A 617 1.76 -13.44 -26.96
C CYS A 617 0.41 -14.09 -27.26
N THR A 618 0.30 -14.91 -28.31
CA THR A 618 -0.95 -15.58 -28.70
C THR A 618 -1.52 -16.41 -27.57
N GLN A 619 -0.67 -17.16 -26.86
CA GLN A 619 -1.10 -17.99 -25.74
C GLN A 619 -1.48 -17.13 -24.52
N LEU A 620 -0.72 -16.07 -24.23
CA LEU A 620 -1.01 -15.13 -23.14
C LEU A 620 -2.37 -14.46 -23.32
N ALA A 621 -2.68 -14.03 -24.54
CA ALA A 621 -3.96 -13.39 -24.85
C ALA A 621 -5.16 -14.27 -24.47
N THR A 622 -5.05 -15.60 -24.56
CA THR A 622 -6.12 -16.53 -24.14
C THR A 622 -6.33 -16.62 -22.62
N LYS A 623 -5.43 -16.02 -21.83
CA LYS A 623 -5.44 -15.99 -20.37
C LYS A 623 -5.80 -14.62 -19.79
N GLY A 624 -6.23 -13.68 -20.63
CA GLY A 624 -6.69 -12.36 -20.20
C GLY A 624 -5.58 -11.35 -19.93
N GLY A 625 -4.38 -11.56 -20.48
CA GLY A 625 -3.26 -10.62 -20.38
C GLY A 625 -2.37 -10.67 -21.63
N SER A 626 -1.37 -9.80 -21.70
CA SER A 626 -0.36 -9.82 -22.77
C SER A 626 1.05 -9.65 -22.20
N LEU A 627 1.96 -9.00 -22.92
CA LEU A 627 3.39 -9.06 -22.67
C LEU A 627 3.77 -8.26 -21.42
N HIS A 628 3.30 -7.02 -21.32
CA HIS A 628 3.57 -6.11 -20.21
C HIS A 628 3.05 -6.65 -18.88
N CYS A 629 1.92 -7.36 -18.90
CA CYS A 629 1.29 -7.96 -17.72
C CYS A 629 2.22 -8.92 -16.95
N LEU A 630 3.14 -9.60 -17.65
CA LEU A 630 4.06 -10.57 -17.04
C LEU A 630 5.23 -9.93 -16.28
N ALA A 631 5.47 -8.63 -16.47
CA ALA A 631 6.71 -7.98 -16.08
C ALA A 631 6.47 -6.85 -15.07
N SER A 632 7.30 -6.81 -14.04
CA SER A 632 7.43 -5.64 -13.16
C SER A 632 8.80 -4.99 -13.32
N ASN A 633 8.81 -3.73 -13.78
CA ASN A 633 10.01 -2.91 -13.86
C ASN A 633 10.40 -2.40 -12.47
N LEU A 634 11.69 -2.49 -12.12
CA LEU A 634 12.14 -2.14 -10.77
C LEU A 634 12.75 -0.73 -10.66
N GLY A 635 12.74 0.08 -11.71
CA GLY A 635 13.41 1.39 -11.77
C GLY A 635 14.93 1.29 -11.55
N PRO A 636 15.66 2.41 -11.45
CA PRO A 636 17.09 2.41 -11.18
C PRO A 636 17.35 2.23 -9.69
N THR A 637 17.13 1.00 -9.26
CA THR A 637 17.16 0.58 -7.88
C THR A 637 18.40 -0.29 -7.68
N PRO A 638 19.32 0.05 -6.75
CA PRO A 638 20.57 -0.68 -6.60
C PRO A 638 20.33 -1.98 -5.82
N TYR A 639 20.58 -3.13 -6.45
CA TYR A 639 20.47 -4.41 -5.75
C TYR A 639 21.54 -4.55 -4.64
N LEU A 640 21.10 -4.78 -3.40
CA LEU A 640 21.96 -5.13 -2.26
C LEU A 640 21.57 -6.53 -1.76
N PRO A 641 22.39 -7.57 -2.01
CA PRO A 641 22.10 -8.89 -1.48
C PRO A 641 22.21 -8.89 0.06
N LEU A 642 21.08 -8.77 0.74
CA LEU A 642 20.94 -9.08 2.16
C LEU A 642 20.77 -10.60 2.29
N GLY A 643 21.87 -11.31 2.53
CA GLY A 643 21.89 -12.78 2.66
C GLY A 643 21.69 -13.55 1.36
N GLN A 644 22.27 -14.76 1.32
CA GLN A 644 22.21 -15.65 0.16
C GLN A 644 20.75 -16.03 -0.12
N PHE A 645 20.20 -15.58 -1.26
CA PHE A 645 19.44 -16.55 -2.07
C PHE A 645 20.28 -17.83 -2.09
N ARG A 646 19.68 -19.02 -2.07
CA ARG A 646 20.36 -20.16 -2.68
C ARG A 646 20.70 -19.71 -4.10
N GLN A 647 21.88 -19.11 -4.29
CA GLN A 647 22.50 -18.99 -5.59
C GLN A 647 22.74 -20.44 -5.91
N VAL A 648 21.83 -21.00 -6.72
CA VAL A 648 22.05 -22.32 -7.27
C VAL A 648 23.44 -22.29 -7.85
N ASN A 649 24.26 -23.20 -7.35
CA ASN A 649 25.70 -23.23 -7.57
C ASN A 649 25.95 -23.00 -9.06
N ARG A 650 26.62 -21.90 -9.43
CA ARG A 650 26.87 -21.54 -10.85
C ARG A 650 27.57 -22.65 -11.62
N SER A 651 28.22 -23.58 -10.91
CA SER A 651 28.84 -24.80 -11.46
C SER A 651 27.86 -25.83 -12.03
N ALA A 652 26.55 -25.67 -11.85
CA ALA A 652 25.54 -26.54 -12.47
C ALA A 652 25.00 -25.98 -13.81
N ILE A 653 25.36 -24.74 -14.17
CA ILE A 653 24.73 -24.00 -15.28
C ILE A 653 25.70 -23.73 -16.44
N ASP A 654 27.02 -23.79 -16.21
CA ASP A 654 28.04 -23.65 -17.27
C ASP A 654 28.61 -25.04 -17.64
N PRO A 655 28.73 -25.39 -18.93
CA PRO A 655 29.22 -26.71 -19.37
C PRO A 655 30.68 -27.01 -18.99
#